data_AF-A0A150QQR6-F1
#
_entry.id   AF-A0A150QQR6-F1
#
_cell.length_a   1.000
_cell.length_b   1.000
_cell.length_c   1.000
_cell.angle_alpha   90.00
_cell.angle_beta   90.00
_cell.angle_gamma   90.00
#
_symmetry.space_group_name_H-M   'P 1'
#
loop_
_entity.id
_entity.type
_entity.pdbx_description
1 polymer ?
#
loop_
_entity_poly.entity_id
_entity_poly.type
_entity_poly.pdbx_seq_one_letter_code
_entity_poly.pdbx_strand_id
1 'polypeptide(L)'
;MITGLDLFATLQHIVKEAVGILPSSQRGILLTRDGERLVHRLSVGFDGVLASPPRLFADAGPAIELSMLEPADGARVVAAAAWYRAHLPDEPALHFVPAGAAVVLVPVRTQGQTLGVLAVEQPDEQAPSDERWARLLSLADRAGAALERRKLYDDKAQSAQEIRVLEAVLNAVAARTSPHELVEMISKGIKSVQLRPQWSSVHLVLLSDAPRGGSASRGGAAAPETRSYYVPRRPPVAYWNNIRDGALTAGRGLGINMDVRSASIVSGGAPADIAQRELVDEGIDRGVHGIVVTPMNPELIEPAIRRAAAAGIPVVTIDTPPVEGSSALAYVGTDNAAAGRIAGELLARMLPDGGKIGVQTYSVASVHSSERIAGFEAALSGTSFDVLPPTEDLHDLPAAMRFVREAVEDQGVAGAFGVCAANGPFWGTAARELGREGKLKVIAFDLIMDTIAMLREGTIHAAIVQREHDMGYRSVQLLHDIVSNGVEATLAELPTRAAAGKGHALRFIDTGVDVVTVESTPWSIALSDYLTLDATRRATKRRRRLNRAGRQLEFLVAGMNVGEQDFREERAPLEPGSLVERVLSTAGSIIVDTHASELHGAPDVVEARGRGVHTLVGVPLLAGGTPFGVLVLESERRAACTLEEVALLERVADTVAVAVENAELVNRITERTHELEQANRHQESLLDTILELSSPVVPIARNILVMPVIGTMDAQRSGRFIESMLQDITERQARVVLVDVTGMAAVDAASAEHLLRAARAARLLGAEVVLVGITPAAARLMVEEGVDLGTVVTRSTLELGFAYALAKTGGQIVYRRAS
;
A
#
# COMPACT_ATOMS: atom_id res chain seq x y z
N MET A 1 24.67 5.21 -20.23
CA MET A 1 24.60 4.68 -18.85
C MET A 1 24.64 3.17 -18.97
N ILE A 2 25.66 2.51 -18.46
CA ILE A 2 25.83 1.06 -18.64
C ILE A 2 24.98 0.35 -17.59
N THR A 3 23.84 -0.23 -18.01
CA THR A 3 23.03 -1.14 -17.18
C THR A 3 23.73 -2.51 -17.06
N GLY A 4 23.24 -3.42 -16.22
CA GLY A 4 23.83 -4.77 -16.09
C GLY A 4 23.87 -5.57 -17.40
N LEU A 5 23.02 -5.21 -18.36
CA LEU A 5 22.89 -5.86 -19.67
C LEU A 5 23.84 -5.25 -20.71
N ASP A 6 24.07 -3.93 -20.64
CA ASP A 6 25.15 -3.24 -21.37
C ASP A 6 26.53 -3.75 -20.91
N LEU A 7 26.69 -4.04 -19.60
CA LEU A 7 27.90 -4.67 -19.10
C LEU A 7 28.11 -6.08 -19.67
N PHE A 8 27.10 -6.95 -19.65
CA PHE A 8 27.25 -8.31 -20.19
C PHE A 8 27.56 -8.28 -21.68
N ALA A 9 26.83 -7.50 -22.48
CA ALA A 9 27.09 -7.36 -23.91
C ALA A 9 28.48 -6.76 -24.19
N THR A 10 28.89 -5.75 -23.41
CA THR A 10 30.23 -5.15 -23.50
C THR A 10 31.32 -6.17 -23.17
N LEU A 11 31.19 -6.90 -22.06
CA LEU A 11 32.16 -7.93 -21.68
C LEU A 11 32.18 -9.09 -22.67
N GLN A 12 31.02 -9.51 -23.19
CA GLN A 12 30.91 -10.54 -24.22
C GLN A 12 31.60 -10.12 -25.52
N HIS A 13 31.38 -8.88 -25.94
CA HIS A 13 32.04 -8.30 -27.11
C HIS A 13 33.55 -8.22 -26.92
N ILE A 14 34.01 -7.82 -25.73
CA ILE A 14 35.44 -7.79 -25.38
C ILE A 14 36.06 -9.19 -25.47
N VAL A 15 35.41 -10.22 -24.91
CA VAL A 15 35.91 -11.59 -24.99
C VAL A 15 35.91 -12.09 -26.44
N LYS A 16 34.87 -11.81 -27.23
CA LYS A 16 34.82 -12.13 -28.67
C LYS A 16 35.95 -11.44 -29.45
N GLU A 17 36.18 -10.16 -29.19
CA GLU A 17 37.24 -9.37 -29.83
C GLU A 17 38.62 -9.93 -29.44
N ALA A 18 38.80 -10.34 -28.18
CA ALA A 18 40.03 -10.94 -27.68
C ALA A 18 40.35 -12.28 -28.35
N VAL A 19 39.34 -13.15 -28.50
CA VAL A 19 39.44 -14.39 -29.28
C VAL A 19 39.86 -14.08 -30.73
N GLY A 20 39.29 -13.06 -31.35
CA GLY A 20 39.62 -12.65 -32.72
C GLY A 20 41.04 -12.10 -32.92
N ILE A 21 41.77 -11.70 -31.86
CA ILE A 21 43.15 -11.18 -31.96
C ILE A 21 44.16 -12.31 -32.19
N LEU A 22 43.89 -13.50 -31.65
CA LEU A 22 44.81 -14.63 -31.70
C LEU A 22 44.44 -15.56 -32.88
N PRO A 23 45.38 -15.92 -33.77
CA PRO A 23 45.10 -16.75 -34.94
C PRO A 23 44.57 -18.12 -34.53
N SER A 24 43.50 -18.57 -35.18
CA SER A 24 42.90 -19.89 -34.94
C SER A 24 42.44 -20.11 -33.49
N SER A 25 42.36 -19.05 -32.68
CA SER A 25 41.70 -19.08 -31.39
C SER A 25 40.21 -19.24 -31.59
N GLN A 26 39.61 -20.13 -30.81
CA GLN A 26 38.17 -20.33 -30.82
C GLN A 26 37.54 -20.11 -29.45
N ARG A 27 38.34 -19.96 -28.38
CA ARG A 27 37.85 -20.00 -27.00
C ARG A 27 38.41 -18.87 -26.16
N GLY A 28 37.53 -18.24 -25.40
CA GLY A 28 37.88 -17.18 -24.46
C GLY A 28 37.01 -17.22 -23.21
N ILE A 29 37.61 -16.87 -22.06
CA ILE A 29 36.98 -16.85 -20.74
C ILE A 29 37.34 -15.54 -20.04
N LEU A 30 36.37 -14.92 -19.37
CA LEU A 30 36.57 -13.82 -18.44
C LEU A 30 36.24 -14.28 -17.02
N LEU A 31 37.21 -14.12 -16.13
CA LEU A 31 37.09 -14.36 -14.69
C LEU A 31 37.14 -13.01 -13.95
N THR A 32 36.36 -12.84 -12.89
CA THR A 32 36.38 -11.64 -12.02
C THR A 32 36.71 -12.00 -10.59
N ARG A 33 37.33 -11.07 -9.86
CA ARG A 33 37.67 -11.20 -8.45
C ARG A 33 36.44 -11.08 -7.55
N ASP A 34 36.38 -11.96 -6.55
CA ASP A 34 35.45 -11.93 -5.43
C ASP A 34 36.23 -12.29 -4.15
N GLY A 35 36.58 -11.29 -3.34
CA GLY A 35 37.50 -11.45 -2.20
C GLY A 35 38.88 -11.98 -2.62
N GLU A 36 39.28 -13.11 -2.04
CA GLU A 36 40.53 -13.85 -2.33
C GLU A 36 40.38 -14.90 -3.44
N ARG A 37 39.27 -14.84 -4.20
CA ARG A 37 38.88 -15.86 -5.16
C ARG A 37 38.63 -15.26 -6.54
N LEU A 38 38.83 -16.04 -7.59
CA LEU A 38 38.31 -15.74 -8.92
C LEU A 38 37.03 -16.51 -9.22
N VAL A 39 36.08 -15.81 -9.84
CA VAL A 39 34.76 -16.31 -10.21
C VAL A 39 34.56 -16.17 -11.72
N HIS A 40 34.08 -17.23 -12.35
CA HIS A 40 33.74 -17.23 -13.77
C HIS A 40 32.61 -16.24 -14.08
N ARG A 41 32.77 -15.43 -15.14
CA ARG A 41 31.74 -14.48 -15.58
C ARG A 41 31.22 -14.73 -16.98
N LEU A 42 32.10 -15.08 -17.91
CA LEU A 42 31.74 -15.15 -19.30
C LEU A 42 32.67 -16.10 -20.06
N SER A 43 32.12 -16.81 -21.03
CA SER A 43 32.89 -17.62 -21.97
C SER A 43 32.35 -17.47 -23.40
N VAL A 44 33.22 -17.68 -24.38
CA VAL A 44 32.91 -17.60 -25.81
C VAL A 44 33.52 -18.81 -26.51
N GLY A 45 32.75 -19.44 -27.42
CA GLY A 45 33.23 -20.50 -28.31
C GLY A 45 33.36 -21.88 -27.68
N PHE A 46 32.59 -22.13 -26.61
CA PHE A 46 32.43 -23.46 -26.01
C PHE A 46 31.19 -24.21 -26.56
N ASP A 47 30.42 -23.57 -27.44
CA ASP A 47 29.21 -24.11 -28.04
C ASP A 47 29.51 -25.36 -28.88
N GLY A 48 28.83 -26.47 -28.61
CA GLY A 48 29.02 -27.75 -29.32
C GLY A 48 30.17 -28.63 -28.81
N VAL A 49 31.01 -28.14 -27.88
CA VAL A 49 32.03 -28.95 -27.18
C VAL A 49 31.52 -29.44 -25.83
N LEU A 50 30.64 -28.67 -25.20
CA LEU A 50 30.01 -29.02 -23.92
C LEU A 50 28.50 -29.23 -24.15
N ALA A 51 27.93 -30.28 -23.55
CA ALA A 51 26.51 -30.63 -23.67
C ALA A 51 25.57 -29.62 -22.96
N SER A 52 26.15 -28.71 -22.19
CA SER A 52 25.54 -27.54 -21.56
C SER A 52 26.63 -26.45 -21.56
N PRO A 53 26.30 -25.15 -21.40
CA PRO A 53 27.33 -24.17 -21.05
C PRO A 53 28.15 -24.73 -19.88
N PRO A 54 29.49 -24.58 -19.85
CA PRO A 54 30.32 -25.17 -18.80
C PRO A 54 29.67 -24.91 -17.45
N ARG A 55 29.56 -25.93 -16.59
CA ARG A 55 28.80 -25.92 -15.32
C ARG A 55 29.31 -24.92 -14.26
N LEU A 56 29.89 -23.81 -14.70
CA LEU A 56 30.32 -22.68 -13.91
C LEU A 56 29.22 -21.61 -13.87
N PHE A 57 28.01 -21.90 -13.35
CA PHE A 57 27.01 -20.84 -13.17
C PHE A 57 26.12 -20.94 -11.93
N ALA A 58 25.81 -19.74 -11.42
CA ALA A 58 24.95 -19.34 -10.30
C ALA A 58 25.58 -19.38 -8.88
N ASP A 59 25.86 -18.17 -8.36
CA ASP A 59 26.10 -17.74 -6.96
C ASP A 59 27.06 -18.57 -6.06
N ALA A 60 27.66 -19.68 -6.51
CA ALA A 60 28.56 -20.53 -5.72
C ALA A 60 29.52 -21.39 -6.56
N GLY A 61 30.17 -20.81 -7.59
CA GLY A 61 31.24 -21.50 -8.31
C GLY A 61 32.44 -21.85 -7.39
N PRO A 62 33.25 -22.86 -7.71
CA PRO A 62 34.43 -23.18 -6.92
C PRO A 62 35.39 -22.00 -6.96
N ALA A 63 35.58 -21.43 -5.79
CA ALA A 63 36.63 -20.48 -5.48
C ALA A 63 38.02 -20.95 -5.94
N ILE A 64 38.66 -20.18 -6.82
CA ILE A 64 40.06 -20.42 -7.20
C ILE A 64 40.95 -19.44 -6.41
N GLU A 65 42.00 -19.91 -5.74
CA GLU A 65 42.93 -19.04 -5.02
C GLU A 65 43.66 -18.05 -5.93
N LEU A 66 43.69 -16.78 -5.51
CA LEU A 66 44.35 -15.65 -6.18
C LEU A 66 45.88 -15.82 -6.32
N SER A 67 46.50 -16.66 -5.48
CA SER A 67 47.94 -16.97 -5.46
C SER A 67 48.46 -17.52 -6.79
N MET A 68 47.59 -18.08 -7.64
CA MET A 68 47.99 -18.55 -8.97
C MET A 68 48.17 -17.40 -9.98
N LEU A 69 47.77 -16.17 -9.68
CA LEU A 69 47.83 -15.01 -10.60
C LEU A 69 48.66 -13.84 -10.09
N GLU A 70 49.00 -13.82 -8.80
CA GLU A 70 49.97 -12.90 -8.24
C GLU A 70 51.21 -13.69 -7.83
N PRO A 71 52.33 -13.49 -8.56
CA PRO A 71 53.24 -12.46 -8.09
C PRO A 71 53.93 -11.68 -9.22
N ALA A 72 53.96 -10.35 -9.13
CA ALA A 72 54.87 -9.43 -9.82
C ALA A 72 54.93 -9.34 -11.37
N ASP A 73 54.60 -10.37 -12.18
CA ASP A 73 55.14 -10.48 -13.56
C ASP A 73 54.18 -10.17 -14.75
N GLY A 74 52.91 -9.82 -14.54
CA GLY A 74 52.03 -9.37 -15.64
C GLY A 74 51.43 -10.50 -16.52
N ALA A 75 51.08 -10.18 -17.77
CA ALA A 75 50.41 -11.10 -18.70
C ALA A 75 51.33 -12.26 -19.13
N ARG A 76 50.78 -13.47 -19.29
CA ARG A 76 51.59 -14.69 -19.55
C ARG A 76 50.85 -15.74 -20.36
N VAL A 77 51.60 -16.74 -20.86
CA VAL A 77 51.07 -17.88 -21.60
C VAL A 77 51.25 -19.16 -20.76
N VAL A 78 50.22 -20.00 -20.69
CA VAL A 78 50.25 -21.28 -19.97
C VAL A 78 49.75 -22.42 -20.86
N ALA A 79 50.23 -23.64 -20.66
CA ALA A 79 49.75 -24.79 -21.43
C ALA A 79 48.24 -25.01 -21.21
N ALA A 80 47.46 -25.10 -22.30
CA ALA A 80 46.01 -25.15 -22.23
C ALA A 80 45.51 -26.40 -21.50
N ALA A 81 46.12 -27.55 -21.76
CA ALA A 81 45.74 -28.81 -21.10
C ALA A 81 45.94 -28.75 -19.58
N ALA A 82 47.02 -28.11 -19.10
CA ALA A 82 47.27 -27.92 -17.68
C ALA A 82 46.29 -26.91 -17.08
N TRP A 83 46.05 -25.79 -17.78
CA TRP A 83 45.12 -24.76 -17.36
C TRP A 83 43.69 -25.30 -17.24
N TYR A 84 43.17 -25.95 -18.27
CA TYR A 84 41.82 -26.51 -18.22
C TYR A 84 41.68 -27.64 -17.20
N ARG A 85 42.69 -28.51 -17.04
CA ARG A 85 42.63 -29.55 -15.99
C ARG A 85 42.59 -28.97 -14.58
N ALA A 86 43.28 -27.86 -14.35
CA ALA A 86 43.27 -27.17 -13.07
C ALA A 86 41.96 -26.41 -12.79
N HIS A 87 41.26 -25.95 -13.83
CA HIS A 87 40.11 -25.04 -13.68
C HIS A 87 38.76 -25.62 -14.16
N LEU A 88 38.76 -26.78 -14.83
CA LEU A 88 37.59 -27.55 -15.29
C LEU A 88 37.79 -29.07 -15.04
N PRO A 89 38.12 -29.50 -13.80
CA PRO A 89 38.54 -30.88 -13.53
C PRO A 89 37.46 -31.94 -13.83
N ASP A 90 36.18 -31.56 -13.77
CA ASP A 90 35.02 -32.46 -13.90
C ASP A 90 34.42 -32.52 -15.32
N GLU A 91 34.97 -31.79 -16.30
CA GLU A 91 34.43 -31.76 -17.66
C GLU A 91 35.07 -32.84 -18.56
N PRO A 92 34.33 -33.89 -18.98
CA PRO A 92 34.87 -35.01 -19.76
C PRO A 92 35.39 -34.61 -21.16
N ALA A 93 35.00 -33.42 -21.64
CA ALA A 93 35.32 -32.90 -22.98
C ALA A 93 36.77 -32.41 -23.15
N LEU A 94 37.61 -32.50 -22.11
CA LEU A 94 39.01 -32.04 -22.17
C LEU A 94 39.95 -32.91 -23.01
N HIS A 95 39.46 -34.01 -23.59
CA HIS A 95 40.21 -34.84 -24.55
C HIS A 95 40.45 -34.18 -25.92
N PHE A 96 39.90 -32.99 -26.18
CA PHE A 96 40.00 -32.27 -27.46
C PHE A 96 40.97 -31.08 -27.46
N VAL A 97 41.70 -30.81 -26.38
CA VAL A 97 42.72 -29.75 -26.37
C VAL A 97 43.94 -30.22 -27.17
N PRO A 98 44.33 -29.55 -28.28
CA PRO A 98 45.49 -29.95 -29.06
C PRO A 98 46.76 -30.01 -28.22
N ALA A 99 47.65 -30.97 -28.49
CA ALA A 99 48.85 -31.26 -27.69
C ALA A 99 49.91 -30.12 -27.64
N GLY A 100 49.64 -28.98 -28.28
CA GLY A 100 50.47 -27.77 -28.21
C GLY A 100 49.69 -26.49 -27.89
N ALA A 101 48.38 -26.57 -27.63
CA ALA A 101 47.58 -25.37 -27.39
C ALA A 101 47.94 -24.70 -26.06
N ALA A 102 47.80 -23.38 -26.02
CA ALA A 102 48.08 -22.57 -24.85
C ALA A 102 46.94 -21.60 -24.53
N VAL A 103 46.93 -21.09 -23.31
CA VAL A 103 46.00 -20.06 -22.84
C VAL A 103 46.81 -18.83 -22.47
N VAL A 104 46.47 -17.73 -23.13
CA VAL A 104 47.01 -16.40 -22.88
C VAL A 104 46.20 -15.77 -21.74
N LEU A 105 46.85 -15.48 -20.63
CA LEU A 105 46.27 -14.89 -19.43
C LEU A 105 46.64 -13.41 -19.35
N VAL A 106 45.63 -12.55 -19.39
CA VAL A 106 45.76 -11.09 -19.31
C VAL A 106 45.05 -10.59 -18.06
N PRO A 107 45.74 -9.90 -17.14
CA PRO A 107 45.11 -9.37 -15.95
C PRO A 107 44.18 -8.21 -16.32
N VAL A 108 42.94 -8.25 -15.83
CA VAL A 108 41.98 -7.16 -15.94
C VAL A 108 42.20 -6.24 -14.75
N ARG A 109 42.70 -5.03 -15.00
CA ARG A 109 43.14 -4.10 -13.95
C ARG A 109 42.38 -2.78 -13.98
N THR A 110 42.31 -2.13 -12.83
CA THR A 110 41.85 -0.75 -12.70
C THR A 110 42.54 -0.08 -11.52
N GLN A 111 43.11 1.11 -11.75
CA GLN A 111 43.86 1.88 -10.74
C GLN A 111 44.92 1.05 -9.97
N GLY A 112 45.58 0.11 -10.65
CA GLY A 112 46.60 -0.76 -10.06
C GLY A 112 46.07 -1.99 -9.32
N GLN A 113 44.75 -2.17 -9.19
CA GLN A 113 44.14 -3.36 -8.61
C GLN A 113 43.71 -4.35 -9.71
N THR A 114 44.00 -5.64 -9.52
CA THR A 114 43.50 -6.71 -10.38
C THR A 114 42.05 -7.05 -10.03
N LEU A 115 41.14 -6.78 -10.96
CA LEU A 115 39.69 -7.05 -10.85
C LEU A 115 39.29 -8.39 -11.48
N GLY A 116 40.18 -9.03 -12.23
CA GLY A 116 39.87 -10.27 -12.94
C GLY A 116 40.98 -10.71 -13.89
N VAL A 117 40.67 -11.70 -14.72
CA VAL A 117 41.56 -12.24 -15.76
C VAL A 117 40.78 -12.55 -17.02
N LEU A 118 41.31 -12.10 -18.14
CA LEU A 118 40.90 -12.50 -19.48
C LEU A 118 41.83 -13.63 -19.95
N ALA A 119 41.26 -14.80 -20.20
CA ALA A 119 41.94 -16.00 -20.65
C ALA A 119 41.52 -16.30 -22.10
N VAL A 120 42.46 -16.35 -23.03
CA VAL A 120 42.18 -16.59 -24.45
C VAL A 120 43.05 -17.73 -24.95
N GLU A 121 42.44 -18.75 -25.55
CA GLU A 121 43.19 -19.89 -26.08
C GLU A 121 43.92 -19.54 -27.38
N GLN A 122 45.01 -20.21 -27.68
CA GLN A 122 45.75 -20.14 -28.94
C GLN A 122 46.31 -21.53 -29.29
N PRO A 123 46.60 -21.80 -30.59
CA PRO A 123 46.94 -23.14 -31.06
C PRO A 123 48.33 -23.64 -30.63
N ASP A 124 49.23 -22.75 -30.22
CA ASP A 124 50.62 -23.04 -29.85
C ASP A 124 51.04 -22.32 -28.56
N GLU A 125 52.15 -22.74 -27.95
CA GLU A 125 52.71 -22.10 -26.74
C GLU A 125 53.51 -20.82 -27.03
N GLN A 126 53.53 -20.35 -28.27
CA GLN A 126 54.35 -19.20 -28.64
C GLN A 126 53.73 -17.90 -28.12
N ALA A 127 54.55 -17.02 -27.56
CA ALA A 127 54.07 -15.74 -27.06
C ALA A 127 53.43 -14.92 -28.20
N PRO A 128 52.27 -14.25 -27.95
CA PRO A 128 51.73 -13.27 -28.88
C PRO A 128 52.77 -12.22 -29.27
N SER A 129 52.66 -11.68 -30.49
CA SER A 129 53.49 -10.55 -30.91
C SER A 129 53.20 -9.31 -30.07
N ASP A 130 54.16 -8.38 -30.00
CA ASP A 130 54.01 -7.12 -29.23
C ASP A 130 52.73 -6.35 -29.58
N GLU A 131 52.36 -6.33 -30.87
CA GLU A 131 51.11 -5.71 -31.33
C GLU A 131 49.86 -6.42 -30.78
N ARG A 132 49.84 -7.76 -30.79
CA ARG A 132 48.72 -8.55 -30.25
C ARG A 132 48.64 -8.42 -28.74
N TRP A 133 49.77 -8.38 -28.06
CA TRP A 133 49.83 -8.13 -26.62
C TRP A 133 49.24 -6.78 -26.26
N ALA A 134 49.64 -5.71 -26.96
CA ALA A 134 49.10 -4.38 -26.72
C ALA A 134 47.57 -4.31 -26.91
N ARG A 135 47.04 -5.00 -27.93
CA ARG A 135 45.59 -5.07 -28.15
C ARG A 135 44.86 -5.86 -27.06
N LEU A 136 45.40 -7.00 -26.63
CA LEU A 136 44.82 -7.80 -25.53
C LEU A 136 44.81 -7.04 -24.21
N LEU A 137 45.90 -6.33 -23.89
CA LEU A 137 45.98 -5.46 -22.71
C LEU A 137 44.95 -4.32 -22.79
N SER A 138 44.80 -3.67 -23.95
CA SER A 138 43.77 -2.63 -24.15
C SER A 138 42.35 -3.15 -23.94
N LEU A 139 42.07 -4.38 -24.38
CA LEU A 139 40.78 -5.04 -24.13
C LEU A 139 40.57 -5.36 -22.64
N ALA A 140 41.61 -5.82 -21.95
CA ALA A 140 41.55 -6.07 -20.52
C ALA A 140 41.33 -4.77 -19.73
N ASP A 141 41.96 -3.65 -20.12
CA ASP A 141 41.73 -2.33 -19.51
C ASP A 141 40.29 -1.85 -19.75
N ARG A 142 39.75 -2.05 -20.97
CA ARG A 142 38.34 -1.76 -21.28
C ARG A 142 37.38 -2.58 -20.41
N ALA A 143 37.69 -3.87 -20.19
CA ALA A 143 36.92 -4.72 -19.29
C ALA A 143 36.98 -4.22 -17.84
N GLY A 144 38.17 -3.82 -17.36
CA GLY A 144 38.37 -3.25 -16.03
C GLY A 144 37.54 -1.99 -15.82
N ALA A 145 37.62 -1.04 -16.76
CA ALA A 145 36.85 0.20 -16.73
C ALA A 145 35.33 -0.03 -16.82
N ALA A 146 34.87 -1.12 -17.43
CA ALA A 146 33.45 -1.49 -17.46
C ALA A 146 33.01 -2.07 -16.10
N LEU A 147 33.84 -2.94 -15.50
CA LEU A 147 33.60 -3.53 -14.18
C LEU A 147 33.63 -2.47 -13.06
N GLU A 148 34.57 -1.53 -13.09
CA GLU A 148 34.65 -0.42 -12.12
C GLU A 148 33.43 0.50 -12.22
N ARG A 149 33.02 0.89 -13.42
CA ARG A 149 31.80 1.68 -13.64
C ARG A 149 30.55 0.97 -13.12
N ARG A 150 30.49 -0.35 -13.26
CA ARG A 150 29.42 -1.16 -12.69
C ARG A 150 29.44 -1.11 -11.17
N LYS A 151 30.59 -1.32 -10.54
CA LYS A 151 30.74 -1.26 -9.09
C LYS A 151 30.30 0.10 -8.55
N LEU A 152 30.80 1.19 -9.14
CA LEU A 152 30.41 2.56 -8.74
C LEU A 152 28.91 2.82 -8.94
N TYR A 153 28.31 2.24 -9.98
CA TYR A 153 26.86 2.33 -10.19
C TYR A 153 26.09 1.55 -9.13
N ASP A 154 26.53 0.34 -8.78
CA ASP A 154 25.92 -0.48 -7.74
C ASP A 154 26.03 0.21 -6.37
N ASP A 155 27.21 0.76 -6.03
CA ASP A 155 27.43 1.57 -4.81
C ASP A 155 26.52 2.80 -4.78
N LYS A 156 26.41 3.55 -5.90
CA LYS A 156 25.50 4.71 -6.00
C LYS A 156 24.04 4.29 -5.90
N ALA A 157 23.66 3.16 -6.49
CA ALA A 157 22.31 2.64 -6.42
C ALA A 157 21.97 2.23 -4.98
N GLN A 158 22.92 1.63 -4.25
CA GLN A 158 22.81 1.28 -2.83
C GLN A 158 22.70 2.53 -1.95
N SER A 159 23.56 3.54 -2.10
CA SER A 159 23.44 4.79 -1.34
C SER A 159 22.13 5.53 -1.61
N ALA A 160 21.70 5.59 -2.89
CA ALA A 160 20.41 6.18 -3.23
C ALA A 160 19.24 5.35 -2.69
N GLN A 161 19.43 4.04 -2.52
CA GLN A 161 18.48 3.13 -1.89
C GLN A 161 18.32 3.44 -0.41
N GLU A 162 19.42 3.62 0.33
CA GLU A 162 19.40 3.95 1.75
C GLU A 162 18.67 5.27 2.00
N ILE A 163 19.01 6.30 1.21
CA ILE A 163 18.38 7.63 1.32
C ILE A 163 16.87 7.54 1.08
N ARG A 164 16.42 6.80 0.06
CA ARG A 164 14.99 6.67 -0.25
C ARG A 164 14.19 5.95 0.83
N VAL A 165 14.74 4.87 1.40
CA VAL A 165 14.08 4.15 2.51
C VAL A 165 13.96 5.08 3.72
N LEU A 166 15.04 5.78 4.05
CA LEU A 166 15.04 6.72 5.18
C LEU A 166 14.05 7.88 4.96
N GLU A 167 14.02 8.48 3.76
CA GLU A 167 13.05 9.52 3.40
C GLU A 167 11.60 9.02 3.45
N ALA A 168 11.32 7.79 3.02
CA ALA A 168 9.98 7.21 3.08
C ALA A 168 9.52 7.04 4.54
N VAL A 169 10.39 6.53 5.41
CA VAL A 169 10.10 6.38 6.84
C VAL A 169 9.95 7.75 7.52
N LEU A 170 10.83 8.72 7.23
CA LEU A 170 10.73 10.07 7.80
C LEU A 170 9.44 10.79 7.36
N ASN A 171 9.01 10.63 6.10
CA ASN A 171 7.75 11.19 5.63
C ASN A 171 6.52 10.51 6.27
N ALA A 172 6.60 9.20 6.53
CA ALA A 172 5.58 8.47 7.28
C ALA A 172 5.40 9.02 8.70
N VAL A 173 6.52 9.25 9.40
CA VAL A 173 6.54 9.86 10.74
C VAL A 173 5.85 11.22 10.72
N ALA A 174 6.20 12.06 9.73
CA ALA A 174 5.65 13.40 9.61
C ALA A 174 4.12 13.41 9.32
N ALA A 175 3.59 12.33 8.74
CA ALA A 175 2.18 12.21 8.36
C ALA A 175 1.23 11.77 9.50
N ARG A 176 1.74 11.54 10.72
CA ARG A 176 0.95 11.06 11.89
C ARG A 176 0.17 9.79 11.58
N THR A 177 0.89 8.87 11.00
CA THR A 177 0.36 7.66 10.41
C THR A 177 0.12 6.56 11.46
N SER A 178 -0.92 5.72 11.28
CA SER A 178 -1.18 4.59 12.17
C SER A 178 -0.03 3.56 12.13
N PRO A 179 0.18 2.73 13.17
CA PRO A 179 1.18 1.65 13.13
C PRO A 179 1.03 0.74 11.91
N HIS A 180 -0.21 0.52 11.44
CA HIS A 180 -0.54 -0.25 10.24
C HIS A 180 0.11 0.33 8.98
N GLU A 181 -0.18 1.60 8.71
CA GLU A 181 0.34 2.30 7.53
C GLU A 181 1.87 2.47 7.62
N LEU A 182 2.43 2.60 8.84
CA LEU A 182 3.87 2.65 9.07
C LEU A 182 4.55 1.36 8.60
N VAL A 183 4.06 0.19 9.01
CA VAL A 183 4.61 -1.11 8.62
C VAL A 183 4.42 -1.36 7.13
N GLU A 184 3.27 -0.96 6.56
CA GLU A 184 3.05 -1.04 5.11
C GLU A 184 4.09 -0.20 4.35
N MET A 185 4.40 1.00 4.81
CA MET A 185 5.41 1.85 4.18
C MET A 185 6.83 1.36 4.38
N ILE A 186 7.18 0.83 5.56
CA ILE A 186 8.49 0.21 5.83
C ILE A 186 8.66 -1.01 4.91
N SER A 187 7.65 -1.89 4.86
CA SER A 187 7.61 -3.05 3.98
C SER A 187 7.76 -2.63 2.51
N LYS A 188 7.01 -1.61 2.06
CA LYS A 188 7.15 -1.04 0.71
C LYS A 188 8.54 -0.43 0.49
N GLY A 189 9.10 0.33 1.43
CA GLY A 189 10.42 0.95 1.30
C GLY A 189 11.54 -0.10 1.19
N ILE A 190 11.53 -1.07 2.11
CA ILE A 190 12.49 -2.19 2.12
C ILE A 190 12.34 -3.03 0.84
N LYS A 191 11.12 -3.31 0.37
CA LYS A 191 10.87 -4.16 -0.83
C LYS A 191 11.03 -3.44 -2.17
N SER A 192 10.62 -2.18 -2.30
CA SER A 192 10.48 -1.46 -3.59
C SER A 192 11.78 -1.04 -4.24
N VAL A 193 12.90 -1.16 -3.53
CA VAL A 193 14.17 -0.60 -3.99
C VAL A 193 15.24 -1.69 -4.19
N GLN A 194 14.93 -2.94 -3.82
CA GLN A 194 15.83 -4.08 -4.02
C GLN A 194 16.00 -4.42 -5.50
N LEU A 195 17.24 -4.35 -5.99
CA LEU A 195 17.61 -4.79 -7.35
C LEU A 195 17.47 -6.32 -7.52
N ARG A 196 17.44 -7.07 -6.40
CA ARG A 196 17.07 -8.50 -6.28
C ARG A 196 16.19 -8.65 -5.03
N PRO A 197 14.90 -9.04 -5.13
CA PRO A 197 14.05 -9.16 -3.94
C PRO A 197 14.53 -10.32 -3.08
N GLN A 198 15.09 -10.03 -1.90
CA GLN A 198 15.57 -11.04 -0.97
C GLN A 198 14.68 -11.19 0.26
N TRP A 199 13.84 -10.21 0.61
CA TRP A 199 12.92 -10.31 1.74
C TRP A 199 11.50 -10.65 1.27
N SER A 200 10.97 -11.80 1.71
CA SER A 200 9.60 -12.23 1.44
C SER A 200 8.58 -11.51 2.33
N SER A 201 8.91 -11.17 3.57
CA SER A 201 8.00 -10.45 4.47
C SER A 201 8.72 -9.52 5.46
N VAL A 202 7.96 -8.56 6.01
CA VAL A 202 8.41 -7.66 7.08
C VAL A 202 7.31 -7.61 8.13
N HIS A 203 7.67 -7.82 9.39
CA HIS A 203 6.79 -7.82 10.54
C HIS A 203 7.27 -6.78 11.54
N LEU A 204 6.33 -6.10 12.18
CA LEU A 204 6.60 -5.25 13.33
C LEU A 204 5.92 -5.87 14.55
N VAL A 205 6.70 -6.24 15.56
CA VAL A 205 6.20 -6.80 16.81
C VAL A 205 6.45 -5.78 17.91
N LEU A 206 5.39 -5.28 18.55
CA LEU A 206 5.46 -4.33 19.65
C LEU A 206 5.06 -5.01 20.97
N LEU A 207 5.74 -4.66 22.06
CA LEU A 207 5.29 -5.04 23.40
C LEU A 207 4.08 -4.20 23.78
N SER A 208 3.01 -4.84 24.25
CA SER A 208 1.87 -4.13 24.81
C SER A 208 2.21 -3.65 26.22
N ASP A 209 1.97 -2.36 26.51
CA ASP A 209 2.11 -1.81 27.85
C ASP A 209 1.24 -2.61 28.85
N ALA A 210 1.87 -3.24 29.84
CA ALA A 210 1.19 -3.62 31.08
C ALA A 210 0.71 -2.32 31.76
N PRO A 211 -0.49 -2.29 32.38
CA PRO A 211 -1.03 -1.09 33.00
C PRO A 211 -0.09 -0.57 34.08
N ARG A 212 0.73 0.44 33.74
CA ARG A 212 1.59 1.15 34.69
C ARG A 212 0.74 2.17 35.42
N GLY A 213 -0.08 1.68 36.35
CA GLY A 213 -0.98 2.50 37.16
C GLY A 213 -1.84 1.66 38.09
N GLY A 214 -1.25 1.12 39.16
CA GLY A 214 -2.00 0.41 40.20
C GLY A 214 -1.10 -0.45 41.07
N SER A 215 -1.12 -0.19 42.38
CA SER A 215 -0.43 -0.92 43.44
C SER A 215 -0.29 -2.43 43.17
N ALA A 216 0.95 -2.92 43.18
CA ALA A 216 1.31 -4.32 43.01
C ALA A 216 0.59 -5.24 44.03
N SER A 217 -0.43 -5.97 43.59
CA SER A 217 -0.85 -7.20 44.26
C SER A 217 0.00 -8.36 43.74
N ARG A 218 0.73 -9.02 44.64
CA ARG A 218 1.48 -10.26 44.36
C ARG A 218 0.52 -11.38 43.95
N GLY A 219 0.41 -11.61 42.65
CA GLY A 219 -0.17 -12.79 42.00
C GLY A 219 0.54 -12.93 40.64
N GLY A 220 0.91 -14.15 40.24
CA GLY A 220 1.86 -14.45 39.15
C GLY A 220 1.73 -13.53 37.93
N ALA A 221 2.84 -12.89 37.56
CA ALA A 221 2.87 -12.00 36.41
C ALA A 221 2.49 -12.77 35.14
N ALA A 222 1.39 -12.38 34.50
CA ALA A 222 1.06 -12.84 33.16
C ALA A 222 2.23 -12.51 32.21
N ALA A 223 2.54 -13.42 31.29
CA ALA A 223 3.57 -13.18 30.28
C ALA A 223 3.25 -11.88 29.52
N PRO A 224 4.26 -11.06 29.19
CA PRO A 224 4.03 -9.84 28.43
C PRO A 224 3.36 -10.15 27.09
N GLU A 225 2.34 -9.39 26.74
CA GLU A 225 1.59 -9.56 25.50
C GLU A 225 2.26 -8.79 24.36
N THR A 226 2.26 -9.37 23.17
CA THR A 226 2.78 -8.74 21.95
C THR A 226 1.64 -8.36 21.01
N ARG A 227 1.82 -7.24 20.31
CA ARG A 227 1.01 -6.82 19.16
C ARG A 227 1.86 -6.96 17.90
N SER A 228 1.48 -7.90 17.05
CA SER A 228 2.19 -8.22 15.81
C SER A 228 1.45 -7.63 14.63
N TYR A 229 2.12 -6.76 13.87
CA TYR A 229 1.67 -6.16 12.63
C TYR A 229 2.37 -6.90 11.48
N TYR A 230 1.65 -7.79 10.81
CA TYR A 230 2.18 -8.59 9.71
C TYR A 230 1.81 -7.99 8.36
N VAL A 231 2.84 -7.72 7.54
CA VAL A 231 2.65 -7.38 6.12
C VAL A 231 3.21 -8.52 5.26
N PRO A 232 2.34 -9.40 4.74
CA PRO A 232 2.77 -10.51 3.90
C PRO A 232 3.47 -10.05 2.61
N ARG A 233 4.01 -11.02 1.87
CA ARG A 233 4.69 -10.83 0.59
C ARG A 233 3.78 -10.12 -0.42
N ARG A 234 3.94 -8.81 -0.53
CA ARG A 234 3.63 -8.03 -1.75
C ARG A 234 4.80 -8.15 -2.71
N PRO A 235 4.65 -8.79 -3.88
CA PRO A 235 5.65 -8.68 -4.93
C PRO A 235 5.84 -7.18 -5.25
N PRO A 236 7.08 -6.67 -5.28
CA PRO A 236 7.36 -5.25 -5.49
C PRO A 236 6.82 -4.72 -6.83
N VAL A 237 6.56 -5.62 -7.79
CA VAL A 237 5.69 -5.37 -8.94
C VAL A 237 4.66 -6.49 -9.06
N ALA A 238 3.45 -6.21 -8.58
CA ALA A 238 2.26 -7.04 -8.76
C ALA A 238 1.16 -6.15 -9.34
N TYR A 239 0.56 -6.62 -10.43
CA TYR A 239 -0.45 -5.92 -11.22
C TYR A 239 -1.53 -5.22 -10.34
N TRP A 240 -2.17 -5.99 -9.46
CA TRP A 240 -3.24 -5.49 -8.58
C TRP A 240 -2.76 -4.49 -7.52
N ASN A 241 -1.52 -4.59 -7.06
CA ASN A 241 -0.95 -3.64 -6.11
C ASN A 241 -0.78 -2.25 -6.73
N ASN A 242 -0.42 -2.18 -8.01
CA ASN A 242 -0.34 -0.92 -8.74
C ASN A 242 -1.73 -0.26 -8.87
N ILE A 243 -2.78 -1.04 -9.17
CA ILE A 243 -4.16 -0.54 -9.22
C ILE A 243 -4.60 0.01 -7.86
N ARG A 244 -4.43 -0.77 -6.78
CA ARG A 244 -4.75 -0.35 -5.40
C ARG A 244 -4.02 0.93 -5.03
N ASP A 245 -2.73 1.01 -5.30
CA ASP A 245 -1.92 2.19 -4.98
C ASP A 245 -2.37 3.43 -5.77
N GLY A 246 -2.79 3.25 -7.03
CA GLY A 246 -3.41 4.30 -7.83
C GLY A 246 -4.70 4.83 -7.20
N ALA A 247 -5.61 3.93 -6.82
CA ALA A 247 -6.89 4.27 -6.19
C ALA A 247 -6.70 4.99 -4.84
N LEU A 248 -5.84 4.47 -3.96
CA LEU A 248 -5.52 5.10 -2.68
C LEU A 248 -4.85 6.47 -2.86
N THR A 249 -4.01 6.63 -3.89
CA THR A 249 -3.39 7.92 -4.21
C THR A 249 -4.41 8.96 -4.65
N ALA A 250 -5.39 8.58 -5.48
CA ALA A 250 -6.49 9.46 -5.85
C ALA A 250 -7.36 9.80 -4.63
N GLY A 251 -7.74 8.80 -3.82
CA GLY A 251 -8.54 9.00 -2.62
C GLY A 251 -7.92 9.99 -1.64
N ARG A 252 -6.62 9.85 -1.33
CA ARG A 252 -5.90 10.83 -0.50
C ARG A 252 -5.86 12.24 -1.11
N GLY A 253 -5.66 12.34 -2.42
CA GLY A 253 -5.59 13.63 -3.12
C GLY A 253 -6.94 14.36 -3.17
N LEU A 254 -8.05 13.61 -3.16
CA LEU A 254 -9.42 14.11 -3.26
C LEU A 254 -10.16 14.16 -1.91
N GLY A 255 -9.57 13.63 -0.83
CA GLY A 255 -10.19 13.60 0.49
C GLY A 255 -11.32 12.56 0.65
N ILE A 256 -11.23 11.45 -0.08
CA ILE A 256 -12.23 10.37 -0.09
C ILE A 256 -11.77 9.26 0.86
N ASN A 257 -12.69 8.74 1.68
CA ASN A 257 -12.48 7.53 2.45
C ASN A 257 -12.55 6.31 1.50
N MET A 258 -11.45 5.58 1.37
CA MET A 258 -11.33 4.47 0.44
C MET A 258 -11.44 3.15 1.18
N ASP A 259 -12.42 2.32 0.82
CA ASP A 259 -12.51 0.91 1.21
C ASP A 259 -12.08 0.06 0.01
N VAL A 260 -10.88 -0.52 0.06
CA VAL A 260 -10.34 -1.33 -1.05
C VAL A 260 -10.28 -2.78 -0.60
N ARG A 261 -11.12 -3.63 -1.21
CA ARG A 261 -11.29 -5.03 -0.83
C ARG A 261 -11.07 -5.95 -2.02
N SER A 262 -10.63 -7.16 -1.70
CA SER A 262 -10.41 -8.23 -2.68
C SER A 262 -11.30 -9.41 -2.37
N ALA A 263 -11.86 -10.01 -3.41
CA ALA A 263 -12.52 -11.28 -3.29
C ALA A 263 -11.47 -12.40 -3.36
N SER A 264 -11.09 -12.94 -2.21
CA SER A 264 -10.29 -14.17 -2.13
C SER A 264 -11.20 -15.38 -1.92
N ILE A 265 -10.75 -16.57 -2.36
CA ILE A 265 -11.32 -17.83 -1.87
C ILE A 265 -11.08 -17.86 -0.37
N VAL A 266 -12.09 -17.53 0.42
CA VAL A 266 -12.02 -17.67 1.88
C VAL A 266 -11.90 -19.17 2.17
N SER A 267 -11.02 -19.56 3.09
CA SER A 267 -11.01 -20.91 3.66
C SER A 267 -12.42 -21.21 4.20
N GLY A 268 -13.23 -21.93 3.41
CA GLY A 268 -14.68 -22.00 3.57
C GLY A 268 -15.45 -22.34 2.29
N GLY A 269 -14.85 -22.19 1.10
CA GLY A 269 -15.33 -22.87 -0.12
C GLY A 269 -16.31 -22.12 -1.03
N ALA A 270 -16.51 -20.81 -0.86
CA ALA A 270 -17.24 -20.02 -1.85
C ALA A 270 -16.32 -19.63 -3.04
N PRO A 271 -16.76 -19.82 -4.30
CA PRO A 271 -16.09 -19.27 -5.48
C PRO A 271 -15.86 -17.76 -5.40
N ALA A 272 -14.73 -17.26 -5.92
CA ALA A 272 -14.30 -15.86 -5.77
C ALA A 272 -15.27 -14.84 -6.40
N ASP A 273 -15.97 -15.22 -7.46
CA ASP A 273 -17.06 -14.47 -8.09
C ASP A 273 -18.25 -14.24 -7.15
N ILE A 274 -18.57 -15.20 -6.27
CA ILE A 274 -19.61 -15.04 -5.26
C ILE A 274 -19.17 -14.04 -4.19
N ALA A 275 -17.92 -14.17 -3.71
CA ALA A 275 -17.36 -13.26 -2.71
C ALA A 275 -17.31 -11.80 -3.25
N GLN A 276 -16.97 -11.60 -4.52
CA GLN A 276 -17.00 -10.26 -5.13
C GLN A 276 -18.40 -9.65 -5.12
N ARG A 277 -19.42 -10.45 -5.44
CA ARG A 277 -20.82 -10.00 -5.41
C ARG A 277 -21.22 -9.57 -4.00
N GLU A 278 -20.86 -10.35 -2.98
CA GLU A 278 -21.15 -10.05 -1.57
C GLU A 278 -20.50 -8.73 -1.12
N LEU A 279 -19.26 -8.44 -1.57
CA LEU A 279 -18.61 -7.16 -1.29
C LEU A 279 -19.37 -5.96 -1.88
N VAL A 280 -19.90 -6.10 -3.10
CA VAL A 280 -20.72 -5.06 -3.72
C VAL A 280 -22.03 -4.88 -2.95
N ASP A 281 -22.69 -5.98 -2.55
CA ASP A 281 -23.92 -5.93 -1.75
C ASP A 281 -23.69 -5.28 -0.39
N GLU A 282 -22.59 -5.58 0.31
CA GLU A 282 -22.22 -4.90 1.57
C GLU A 282 -22.00 -3.39 1.37
N GLY A 283 -21.35 -3.00 0.26
CA GLY A 283 -21.18 -1.60 -0.11
C GLY A 283 -22.52 -0.88 -0.32
N ILE A 284 -23.48 -1.55 -0.95
CA ILE A 284 -24.84 -1.05 -1.13
C ILE A 284 -25.52 -0.87 0.22
N ASP A 285 -25.48 -1.88 1.10
CA ASP A 285 -26.12 -1.86 2.42
C ASP A 285 -25.54 -0.75 3.32
N ARG A 286 -24.23 -0.48 3.21
CA ARG A 286 -23.57 0.62 3.91
C ARG A 286 -23.88 2.00 3.34
N GLY A 287 -24.43 2.07 2.13
CA GLY A 287 -24.70 3.34 1.44
C GLY A 287 -23.44 4.09 1.02
N VAL A 288 -22.43 3.37 0.52
CA VAL A 288 -21.23 4.02 -0.06
C VAL A 288 -21.62 4.95 -1.22
N HIS A 289 -20.82 5.99 -1.44
CA HIS A 289 -21.14 7.03 -2.41
C HIS A 289 -20.78 6.65 -3.86
N GLY A 290 -20.07 5.55 -4.05
CA GLY A 290 -19.69 5.03 -5.36
C GLY A 290 -18.89 3.74 -5.27
N ILE A 291 -18.92 2.95 -6.34
CA ILE A 291 -18.26 1.65 -6.42
C ILE A 291 -17.38 1.58 -7.67
N VAL A 292 -16.12 1.19 -7.48
CA VAL A 292 -15.24 0.72 -8.55
C VAL A 292 -15.19 -0.81 -8.45
N VAL A 293 -15.45 -1.51 -9.55
CA VAL A 293 -15.43 -2.98 -9.55
C VAL A 293 -14.60 -3.54 -10.69
N THR A 294 -13.83 -4.60 -10.45
CA THR A 294 -13.15 -5.36 -11.50
C THR A 294 -13.92 -6.65 -11.78
N PRO A 295 -14.77 -6.72 -12.83
CA PRO A 295 -15.59 -7.90 -13.07
C PRO A 295 -14.75 -9.18 -13.21
N MET A 296 -14.77 -10.09 -12.22
CA MET A 296 -14.09 -11.40 -12.36
C MET A 296 -14.86 -12.27 -13.35
N ASN A 297 -16.17 -12.29 -13.17
CA ASN A 297 -17.13 -12.87 -14.08
C ASN A 297 -18.18 -11.79 -14.39
N PRO A 298 -18.07 -11.12 -15.55
CA PRO A 298 -18.96 -10.02 -15.94
C PRO A 298 -20.46 -10.37 -15.86
N GLU A 299 -20.83 -11.58 -16.24
CA GLU A 299 -22.23 -12.04 -16.20
C GLU A 299 -22.76 -12.20 -14.77
N LEU A 300 -21.92 -12.72 -13.86
CA LEU A 300 -22.34 -12.97 -12.47
C LEU A 300 -22.36 -11.72 -11.60
N ILE A 301 -21.55 -10.71 -11.92
CA ILE A 301 -21.49 -9.46 -11.15
C ILE A 301 -22.55 -8.44 -11.57
N GLU A 302 -23.01 -8.48 -12.84
CA GLU A 302 -23.99 -7.52 -13.38
C GLU A 302 -25.28 -7.38 -12.54
N PRO A 303 -25.88 -8.45 -11.98
CA PRO A 303 -27.03 -8.31 -11.09
C PRO A 303 -26.76 -7.42 -9.86
N ALA A 304 -25.54 -7.44 -9.30
CA ALA A 304 -25.15 -6.57 -8.19
C ALA A 304 -24.90 -5.13 -8.66
N ILE A 305 -24.28 -4.95 -9.83
CA ILE A 305 -24.11 -3.63 -10.47
C ILE A 305 -25.49 -2.96 -10.68
N ARG A 306 -26.49 -3.72 -11.15
CA ARG A 306 -27.86 -3.21 -11.32
C ARG A 306 -28.52 -2.82 -10.01
N ARG A 307 -28.29 -3.57 -8.92
CA ARG A 307 -28.78 -3.19 -7.57
C ARG A 307 -28.14 -1.90 -7.09
N ALA A 308 -26.83 -1.73 -7.26
CA ALA A 308 -26.14 -0.49 -6.91
C ALA A 308 -26.71 0.70 -7.71
N ALA A 309 -26.90 0.53 -9.01
CA ALA A 309 -27.51 1.56 -9.86
C ALA A 309 -28.95 1.90 -9.41
N ALA A 310 -29.76 0.90 -9.06
CA ALA A 310 -31.11 1.11 -8.52
C ALA A 310 -31.13 1.83 -7.16
N ALA A 311 -30.07 1.65 -6.35
CA ALA A 311 -29.85 2.38 -5.10
C ALA A 311 -29.28 3.79 -5.31
N GLY A 312 -29.04 4.22 -6.55
CA GLY A 312 -28.45 5.52 -6.88
C GLY A 312 -26.94 5.59 -6.65
N ILE A 313 -26.26 4.44 -6.50
CA ILE A 313 -24.82 4.35 -6.28
C ILE A 313 -24.14 4.18 -7.65
N PRO A 314 -23.33 5.15 -8.12
CA PRO A 314 -22.64 5.04 -9.41
C PRO A 314 -21.59 3.94 -9.38
N VAL A 315 -21.54 3.14 -10.45
CA VAL A 315 -20.58 2.05 -10.62
C VAL A 315 -19.71 2.29 -11.85
N VAL A 316 -18.39 2.17 -11.67
CA VAL A 316 -17.39 2.18 -12.75
C VAL A 316 -16.67 0.85 -12.76
N THR A 317 -16.49 0.27 -13.94
CA THR A 317 -15.66 -0.93 -14.11
C THR A 317 -14.23 -0.56 -14.38
N ILE A 318 -13.30 -1.36 -13.86
CA ILE A 318 -11.85 -1.20 -14.04
C ILE A 318 -11.23 -2.50 -14.52
N ASP A 319 -10.14 -2.40 -15.29
CA ASP A 319 -9.34 -3.52 -15.83
C ASP A 319 -10.10 -4.41 -16.82
N THR A 320 -11.20 -5.02 -16.39
CA THR A 320 -12.07 -5.86 -17.20
C THR A 320 -13.34 -5.08 -17.59
N PRO A 321 -13.69 -5.04 -18.90
CA PRO A 321 -14.96 -4.43 -19.33
C PRO A 321 -16.19 -5.15 -18.75
N PRO A 322 -17.32 -4.45 -18.58
CA PRO A 322 -18.58 -5.08 -18.21
C PRO A 322 -19.19 -5.85 -19.38
N VAL A 323 -20.26 -6.60 -19.12
CA VAL A 323 -21.10 -7.20 -20.17
C VAL A 323 -21.77 -6.12 -21.04
N GLU A 324 -22.14 -6.48 -22.27
CA GLU A 324 -22.93 -5.60 -23.14
C GLU A 324 -24.27 -5.26 -22.48
N GLY A 325 -24.63 -3.97 -22.48
CA GLY A 325 -25.88 -3.50 -21.85
C GLY A 325 -25.83 -3.40 -20.32
N SER A 326 -24.65 -3.51 -19.70
CA SER A 326 -24.46 -3.35 -18.25
C SER A 326 -24.95 -2.00 -17.71
N SER A 327 -25.32 -1.99 -16.43
CA SER A 327 -25.68 -0.78 -15.68
C SER A 327 -24.46 0.03 -15.19
N ALA A 328 -23.23 -0.43 -15.46
CA ALA A 328 -22.02 0.34 -15.17
C ALA A 328 -21.92 1.59 -16.05
N LEU A 329 -21.51 2.72 -15.47
CA LEU A 329 -21.50 4.02 -16.15
C LEU A 329 -20.33 4.20 -17.12
N ALA A 330 -19.20 3.56 -16.82
CA ALA A 330 -17.99 3.65 -17.61
C ALA A 330 -17.05 2.45 -17.37
N TYR A 331 -16.12 2.25 -18.30
CA TYR A 331 -14.96 1.37 -18.17
C TYR A 331 -13.67 2.19 -18.20
N VAL A 332 -12.79 1.94 -17.23
CA VAL A 332 -11.45 2.53 -17.15
C VAL A 332 -10.42 1.41 -17.21
N GLY A 333 -9.68 1.33 -18.30
CA GLY A 333 -8.75 0.21 -18.48
C GLY A 333 -8.01 0.27 -19.80
N THR A 334 -7.61 -0.89 -20.29
CA THR A 334 -6.87 -1.04 -21.55
C THR A 334 -7.84 -1.28 -22.70
N ASP A 335 -7.58 -0.72 -23.88
CA ASP A 335 -8.15 -1.29 -25.11
C ASP A 335 -7.53 -2.68 -25.38
N ASN A 336 -8.16 -3.71 -24.82
CA ASN A 336 -7.66 -5.07 -24.85
C ASN A 336 -7.53 -5.64 -26.27
N ALA A 337 -8.44 -5.30 -27.17
CA ALA A 337 -8.36 -5.72 -28.57
C ALA A 337 -7.19 -5.03 -29.30
N ALA A 338 -6.96 -3.74 -29.04
CA ALA A 338 -5.78 -3.05 -29.58
C ALA A 338 -4.47 -3.63 -29.01
N ALA A 339 -4.42 -3.91 -27.71
CA ALA A 339 -3.25 -4.50 -27.08
C ALA A 339 -2.94 -5.91 -27.61
N GLY A 340 -3.97 -6.72 -27.85
CA GLY A 340 -3.86 -8.01 -28.54
C GLY A 340 -3.29 -7.89 -29.96
N ARG A 341 -3.81 -6.95 -30.76
CA ARG A 341 -3.30 -6.68 -32.11
C ARG A 341 -1.81 -6.32 -32.09
N ILE A 342 -1.41 -5.43 -31.18
CA ILE A 342 0.00 -5.06 -31.00
C ILE A 342 0.84 -6.30 -30.68
N ALA A 343 0.41 -7.17 -29.78
CA ALA A 343 1.13 -8.41 -29.48
C ALA A 343 1.32 -9.31 -30.70
N GLY A 344 0.28 -9.45 -31.55
CA GLY A 344 0.36 -10.24 -32.79
C GLY A 344 1.33 -9.62 -33.81
N GLU A 345 1.25 -8.31 -34.03
CA GLU A 345 2.17 -7.59 -34.92
C GLU A 345 3.63 -7.68 -34.46
N LEU A 346 3.88 -7.63 -33.15
CA LEU A 346 5.22 -7.79 -32.57
C LEU A 346 5.76 -9.19 -32.81
N LEU A 347 4.94 -10.22 -32.57
CA LEU A 347 5.33 -11.60 -32.81
C LEU A 347 5.66 -11.84 -34.29
N ALA A 348 4.85 -11.29 -35.20
CA ALA A 348 5.07 -11.37 -36.64
C ALA A 348 6.42 -10.78 -37.06
N ARG A 349 6.86 -9.70 -36.41
CA ARG A 349 8.20 -9.10 -36.64
C ARG A 349 9.34 -9.98 -36.12
N MET A 350 9.12 -10.72 -35.04
CA MET A 350 10.13 -11.60 -34.44
C MET A 350 10.26 -12.94 -35.19
N LEU A 351 9.23 -13.35 -35.92
CA LEU A 351 9.14 -14.61 -36.66
C LEU A 351 8.72 -14.35 -38.12
N PRO A 352 9.59 -13.75 -38.96
CA PRO A 352 9.22 -13.34 -40.32
C PRO A 352 8.78 -14.50 -41.23
N ASP A 353 9.22 -15.72 -40.92
CA ASP A 353 8.90 -16.93 -41.70
C ASP A 353 7.59 -17.61 -41.24
N GLY A 354 6.93 -17.09 -40.19
CA GLY A 354 5.77 -17.72 -39.58
C GLY A 354 6.11 -18.83 -38.58
N GLY A 355 5.14 -19.70 -38.30
CA GLY A 355 5.31 -20.83 -37.39
C GLY A 355 4.10 -21.09 -36.50
N LYS A 356 4.18 -22.14 -35.69
CA LYS A 356 3.16 -22.49 -34.70
C LYS A 356 3.28 -21.62 -33.45
N ILE A 357 2.14 -21.10 -32.99
CA ILE A 357 2.08 -20.16 -31.87
C ILE A 357 1.21 -20.72 -30.75
N GLY A 358 1.78 -20.79 -29.55
CA GLY A 358 1.03 -21.12 -28.33
C GLY A 358 0.39 -19.88 -27.70
N VAL A 359 -0.84 -20.00 -27.19
CA VAL A 359 -1.54 -18.95 -26.45
C VAL A 359 -1.99 -19.49 -25.11
N GLN A 360 -1.77 -18.72 -24.03
CA GLN A 360 -2.25 -19.08 -22.69
C GLN A 360 -2.83 -17.87 -21.97
N THR A 361 -3.95 -18.08 -21.28
CA THR A 361 -4.70 -17.07 -20.52
C THR A 361 -5.14 -17.63 -19.18
N TYR A 362 -5.56 -16.78 -18.25
CA TYR A 362 -6.28 -17.20 -17.06
C TYR A 362 -7.59 -17.89 -17.40
N SER A 363 -8.48 -17.17 -18.09
CA SER A 363 -9.73 -17.71 -18.62
C SER A 363 -10.14 -17.03 -19.92
N VAL A 364 -10.75 -17.77 -20.85
CA VAL A 364 -11.37 -17.23 -22.07
C VAL A 364 -12.74 -16.63 -21.82
N ALA A 365 -13.38 -16.91 -20.67
CA ALA A 365 -14.66 -16.32 -20.28
C ALA A 365 -14.53 -14.86 -19.84
N SER A 366 -13.31 -14.42 -19.49
CA SER A 366 -13.04 -13.02 -19.13
C SER A 366 -12.98 -12.14 -20.38
N VAL A 367 -13.73 -11.02 -20.39
CA VAL A 367 -13.84 -10.14 -21.57
C VAL A 367 -12.50 -9.54 -21.98
N HIS A 368 -11.64 -9.16 -21.03
CA HIS A 368 -10.32 -8.61 -21.37
C HIS A 368 -9.44 -9.66 -22.10
N SER A 369 -9.46 -10.91 -21.65
CA SER A 369 -8.67 -12.00 -22.24
C SER A 369 -9.19 -12.36 -23.62
N SER A 370 -10.51 -12.52 -23.78
CA SER A 370 -11.09 -12.84 -25.09
C SER A 370 -10.86 -11.71 -26.10
N GLU A 371 -10.95 -10.44 -25.69
CA GLU A 371 -10.62 -9.30 -26.54
C GLU A 371 -9.14 -9.28 -26.96
N ARG A 372 -8.20 -9.56 -26.04
CA ARG A 372 -6.75 -9.67 -26.35
C ARG A 372 -6.49 -10.79 -27.34
N ILE A 373 -7.06 -11.97 -27.11
CA ILE A 373 -6.91 -13.14 -27.99
C ILE A 373 -7.48 -12.82 -29.37
N ALA A 374 -8.69 -12.28 -29.46
CA ALA A 374 -9.31 -11.92 -30.73
C ALA A 374 -8.50 -10.85 -31.49
N GLY A 375 -7.96 -9.84 -30.80
CA GLY A 375 -7.06 -8.85 -31.39
C GLY A 375 -5.77 -9.49 -31.92
N PHE A 376 -5.19 -10.40 -31.15
CA PHE A 376 -3.98 -11.13 -31.51
C PHE A 376 -4.18 -12.02 -32.76
N GLU A 377 -5.24 -12.83 -32.76
CA GLU A 377 -5.62 -13.68 -33.89
C GLU A 377 -5.93 -12.85 -35.15
N ALA A 378 -6.62 -11.72 -35.00
CA ALA A 378 -6.91 -10.82 -36.12
C ALA A 378 -5.64 -10.25 -36.75
N ALA A 379 -4.61 -9.91 -35.96
CA ALA A 379 -3.33 -9.41 -36.46
C ALA A 379 -2.52 -10.47 -37.22
N LEU A 380 -2.72 -11.76 -36.91
CA LEU A 380 -2.07 -12.88 -37.57
C LEU A 380 -2.94 -13.52 -38.67
N SER A 381 -4.18 -13.08 -38.83
CA SER A 381 -5.10 -13.64 -39.84
C SER A 381 -4.57 -13.43 -41.26
N GLY A 382 -4.60 -14.50 -42.08
CA GLY A 382 -4.13 -14.44 -43.47
C GLY A 382 -2.60 -14.46 -43.63
N THR A 383 -1.84 -14.77 -42.57
CA THR A 383 -0.38 -14.92 -42.58
C THR A 383 0.06 -16.39 -42.53
N SER A 384 1.36 -16.67 -42.46
CA SER A 384 1.94 -18.02 -42.33
C SER A 384 1.94 -18.59 -40.89
N PHE A 385 1.24 -17.94 -39.96
CA PHE A 385 1.15 -18.39 -38.57
C PHE A 385 0.01 -19.41 -38.36
N ASP A 386 0.30 -20.44 -37.56
CA ASP A 386 -0.67 -21.43 -37.08
C ASP A 386 -0.88 -21.20 -35.57
N VAL A 387 -1.95 -20.51 -35.20
CA VAL A 387 -2.26 -20.18 -33.81
C VAL A 387 -3.03 -21.34 -33.19
N LEU A 388 -2.41 -21.99 -32.19
CA LEU A 388 -3.04 -23.07 -31.45
C LEU A 388 -4.21 -22.55 -30.60
N PRO A 389 -5.23 -23.38 -30.32
CA PRO A 389 -6.31 -23.00 -29.40
C PRO A 389 -5.75 -22.51 -28.05
N PRO A 390 -6.28 -21.42 -27.49
CA PRO A 390 -5.79 -20.88 -26.23
C PRO A 390 -6.01 -21.88 -25.09
N THR A 391 -5.01 -22.01 -24.23
CA THR A 391 -5.09 -22.81 -23.00
C THR A 391 -5.42 -21.92 -21.81
N GLU A 392 -6.21 -22.44 -20.87
CA GLU A 392 -6.59 -21.73 -19.64
C GLU A 392 -5.78 -22.27 -18.45
N ASP A 393 -5.23 -21.38 -17.63
CA ASP A 393 -4.55 -21.77 -16.38
C ASP A 393 -5.53 -21.92 -15.20
N LEU A 394 -6.62 -21.14 -15.14
CA LEU A 394 -7.63 -21.18 -14.08
C LEU A 394 -7.06 -21.22 -12.64
N HIS A 395 -5.88 -20.63 -12.41
CA HIS A 395 -5.09 -20.74 -11.16
C HIS A 395 -4.57 -22.14 -10.80
N ASP A 396 -4.62 -23.13 -11.69
CA ASP A 396 -3.95 -24.42 -11.57
C ASP A 396 -2.56 -24.34 -12.22
N LEU A 397 -1.56 -23.88 -11.45
CA LEU A 397 -0.19 -23.73 -11.96
C LEU A 397 0.41 -25.05 -12.48
N PRO A 398 0.26 -26.21 -11.79
CA PRO A 398 0.72 -27.48 -12.33
C PRO A 398 0.11 -27.84 -13.69
N ALA A 399 -1.20 -27.63 -13.88
CA ALA A 399 -1.85 -27.87 -15.16
C ALA A 399 -1.37 -26.89 -16.24
N ALA A 400 -1.25 -25.60 -15.90
CA ALA A 400 -0.78 -24.56 -16.80
C ALA A 400 0.62 -24.87 -17.35
N MET A 401 1.55 -25.24 -16.47
CA MET A 401 2.91 -25.61 -16.86
C MET A 401 2.96 -26.91 -17.68
N ARG A 402 2.05 -27.86 -17.43
CA ARG A 402 1.94 -29.08 -18.25
C ARG A 402 1.53 -28.75 -19.69
N PHE A 403 0.49 -27.92 -19.87
CA PHE A 403 0.04 -27.51 -21.20
C PHE A 403 1.10 -26.74 -21.98
N VAL A 404 1.82 -25.84 -21.31
CA VAL A 404 2.91 -25.07 -21.91
C VAL A 404 4.04 -26.00 -22.38
N ARG A 405 4.47 -26.96 -21.54
CA ARG A 405 5.52 -27.92 -21.92
C ARG A 405 5.12 -28.79 -23.11
N GLU A 406 3.91 -29.34 -23.09
CA GLU A 406 3.36 -30.14 -24.20
C GLU A 406 3.36 -29.35 -25.52
N ALA A 407 2.99 -28.06 -25.48
CA ALA A 407 3.05 -27.22 -26.67
C ALA A 407 4.48 -27.00 -27.19
N VAL A 408 5.47 -26.84 -26.30
CA VAL A 408 6.88 -26.62 -26.68
C VAL A 408 7.55 -27.91 -27.19
N GLU A 409 7.36 -29.03 -26.49
CA GLU A 409 8.01 -30.32 -26.81
C GLU A 409 7.33 -31.04 -27.97
N ASP A 410 6.02 -31.23 -27.89
CA ASP A 410 5.29 -32.15 -28.77
C ASP A 410 4.74 -31.43 -30.01
N GLN A 411 4.31 -30.18 -29.87
CA GLN A 411 3.70 -29.42 -30.97
C GLN A 411 4.68 -28.54 -31.73
N GLY A 412 5.88 -28.30 -31.17
CA GLY A 412 6.97 -27.58 -31.81
C GLY A 412 6.69 -26.09 -32.03
N VAL A 413 6.07 -25.41 -31.04
CA VAL A 413 5.80 -23.97 -31.15
C VAL A 413 7.08 -23.14 -31.35
N ALA A 414 7.03 -22.18 -32.27
CA ALA A 414 8.10 -21.24 -32.57
C ALA A 414 7.95 -19.92 -31.79
N GLY A 415 6.71 -19.59 -31.39
CA GLY A 415 6.42 -18.43 -30.57
C GLY A 415 5.28 -18.68 -29.59
N ALA A 416 5.13 -17.78 -28.62
CA ALA A 416 4.12 -17.87 -27.60
C ALA A 416 3.62 -16.48 -27.15
N PHE A 417 2.33 -16.42 -26.81
CA PHE A 417 1.68 -15.25 -26.25
C PHE A 417 1.08 -15.57 -24.88
N GLY A 418 1.57 -14.88 -23.85
CA GLY A 418 0.96 -14.86 -22.52
C GLY A 418 -0.03 -13.71 -22.39
N VAL A 419 -1.32 -14.02 -22.23
CA VAL A 419 -2.43 -13.06 -22.27
C VAL A 419 -2.56 -12.26 -20.96
N CYS A 420 -2.19 -12.86 -19.83
CA CYS A 420 -2.17 -12.24 -18.51
C CYS A 420 -0.74 -12.22 -17.93
N ALA A 421 -0.54 -11.43 -16.87
CA ALA A 421 0.76 -11.17 -16.24
C ALA A 421 1.61 -12.43 -15.95
N ALA A 422 0.98 -13.52 -15.51
CA ALA A 422 1.69 -14.76 -15.14
C ALA A 422 2.02 -15.68 -16.33
N ASN A 423 1.31 -15.56 -17.45
CA ASN A 423 1.39 -16.53 -18.53
C ASN A 423 2.71 -16.41 -19.32
N GLY A 424 3.21 -15.20 -19.53
CA GLY A 424 4.52 -14.99 -20.17
C GLY A 424 5.65 -15.73 -19.43
N PRO A 425 5.75 -15.57 -18.09
CA PRO A 425 6.67 -16.35 -17.27
C PRO A 425 6.51 -17.87 -17.32
N PHE A 426 5.29 -18.41 -17.50
CA PHE A 426 5.10 -19.85 -17.71
C PHE A 426 5.79 -20.33 -18.99
N TRP A 427 5.59 -19.62 -20.11
CA TRP A 427 6.29 -19.87 -21.37
C TRP A 427 7.81 -19.72 -21.24
N GLY A 428 8.27 -18.67 -20.55
CA GLY A 428 9.69 -18.44 -20.33
C GLY A 428 10.34 -19.54 -19.48
N THR A 429 9.65 -20.02 -18.45
CA THR A 429 10.13 -21.13 -17.61
C THR A 429 10.25 -22.41 -18.41
N ALA A 430 9.24 -22.76 -19.22
CA ALA A 430 9.30 -23.94 -20.08
C ALA A 430 10.40 -23.80 -21.14
N ALA A 431 10.61 -22.62 -21.73
CA ALA A 431 11.71 -22.38 -22.65
C ALA A 431 13.07 -22.68 -22.01
N ARG A 432 13.25 -22.29 -20.74
CA ARG A 432 14.47 -22.55 -19.95
C ARG A 432 14.65 -24.03 -19.65
N GLU A 433 13.61 -24.68 -19.12
CA GLU A 433 13.65 -26.11 -18.77
C GLU A 433 13.98 -27.01 -19.98
N LEU A 434 13.58 -26.57 -21.18
CA LEU A 434 13.69 -27.35 -22.42
C LEU A 434 14.85 -26.92 -23.33
N GLY A 435 15.71 -26.00 -22.89
CA GLY A 435 16.85 -25.54 -23.70
C GLY A 435 16.45 -24.80 -24.98
N ARG A 436 15.33 -24.06 -24.93
CA ARG A 436 14.74 -23.28 -26.03
C ARG A 436 14.85 -21.77 -25.81
N GLU A 437 15.67 -21.32 -24.86
CA GLU A 437 15.91 -19.90 -24.59
C GLU A 437 16.39 -19.18 -25.85
N GLY A 438 15.85 -17.99 -26.10
CA GLY A 438 16.10 -17.21 -27.31
C GLY A 438 15.55 -17.80 -28.61
N LYS A 439 15.23 -19.11 -28.67
CA LYS A 439 14.62 -19.77 -29.84
C LYS A 439 13.11 -19.66 -29.83
N LEU A 440 12.47 -19.91 -28.69
CA LEU A 440 11.04 -19.67 -28.51
C LEU A 440 10.80 -18.16 -28.31
N LYS A 441 10.07 -17.52 -29.23
CA LYS A 441 9.76 -16.09 -29.14
C LYS A 441 8.56 -15.86 -28.23
N VAL A 442 8.78 -15.30 -27.05
CA VAL A 442 7.73 -15.08 -26.04
C VAL A 442 7.36 -13.60 -25.95
N ILE A 443 6.08 -13.30 -26.17
CA ILE A 443 5.45 -12.01 -25.85
C ILE A 443 4.65 -12.18 -24.56
N ALA A 444 4.98 -11.39 -23.54
CA ALA A 444 4.28 -11.37 -22.27
C ALA A 444 3.30 -10.19 -22.17
N PHE A 445 2.41 -10.25 -21.18
CA PHE A 445 1.68 -9.10 -20.67
C PHE A 445 2.26 -8.68 -19.32
N ASP A 446 2.26 -7.38 -19.07
CA ASP A 446 2.65 -6.72 -17.82
C ASP A 446 4.10 -6.96 -17.35
N LEU A 447 4.57 -6.12 -16.43
CA LEU A 447 5.90 -6.24 -15.83
C LEU A 447 5.82 -6.72 -14.39
N ILE A 448 5.52 -8.00 -14.19
CA ILE A 448 5.79 -8.62 -12.89
C ILE A 448 7.29 -8.97 -12.76
N MET A 449 7.73 -9.26 -11.54
CA MET A 449 9.15 -9.52 -11.26
C MET A 449 9.76 -10.59 -12.17
N ASP A 450 9.03 -11.67 -12.42
CA ASP A 450 9.48 -12.75 -13.29
C ASP A 450 9.61 -12.28 -14.74
N THR A 451 8.64 -11.49 -15.24
CA THR A 451 8.73 -10.92 -16.59
C THR A 451 9.93 -9.98 -16.74
N ILE A 452 10.20 -9.13 -15.73
CA ILE A 452 11.37 -8.24 -15.72
C ILE A 452 12.68 -9.04 -15.76
N ALA A 453 12.78 -10.10 -14.94
CA ALA A 453 13.96 -10.97 -14.90
C ALA A 453 14.15 -11.69 -16.24
N MET A 454 13.10 -12.31 -16.77
CA MET A 454 13.15 -13.08 -18.01
C MET A 454 13.34 -12.20 -19.25
N LEU A 455 12.88 -10.95 -19.24
CA LEU A 455 13.26 -9.95 -20.25
C LEU A 455 14.77 -9.75 -20.23
N ARG A 456 15.36 -9.43 -19.06
CA ARG A 456 16.82 -9.22 -18.94
C ARG A 456 17.64 -10.45 -19.32
N GLU A 457 17.11 -11.65 -19.12
CA GLU A 457 17.76 -12.90 -19.52
C GLU A 457 17.66 -13.19 -21.02
N GLY A 458 16.73 -12.55 -21.74
CA GLY A 458 16.44 -12.85 -23.14
C GLY A 458 15.53 -14.07 -23.35
N THR A 459 14.90 -14.55 -22.28
CA THR A 459 13.93 -15.66 -22.32
C THR A 459 12.54 -15.16 -22.72
N ILE A 460 12.14 -13.98 -22.23
CA ILE A 460 10.99 -13.20 -22.74
C ILE A 460 11.52 -12.07 -23.63
N HIS A 461 10.84 -11.81 -24.74
CA HIS A 461 11.38 -10.94 -25.80
C HIS A 461 10.72 -9.57 -25.85
N ALA A 462 9.44 -9.48 -25.49
CA ALA A 462 8.74 -8.22 -25.25
C ALA A 462 7.62 -8.42 -24.23
N ALA A 463 7.22 -7.32 -23.59
CA ALA A 463 6.04 -7.24 -22.76
C ALA A 463 5.11 -6.12 -23.25
N ILE A 464 3.81 -6.40 -23.34
CA ILE A 464 2.77 -5.38 -23.48
C ILE A 464 2.40 -4.93 -22.08
N VAL A 465 2.73 -3.70 -21.72
CA VAL A 465 2.62 -3.23 -20.34
C VAL A 465 1.46 -2.28 -20.21
N GLN A 466 0.54 -2.62 -19.31
CA GLN A 466 -0.61 -1.78 -18.98
C GLN A 466 -0.20 -0.62 -18.07
N ARG A 467 -1.09 0.37 -17.91
CA ARG A 467 -0.89 1.48 -16.95
C ARG A 467 -1.75 1.28 -15.72
N GLU A 468 -1.43 0.28 -14.91
CA GLU A 468 -2.31 -0.21 -13.84
C GLU A 468 -2.56 0.84 -12.75
N HIS A 469 -1.52 1.59 -12.37
CA HIS A 469 -1.69 2.72 -11.43
C HIS A 469 -2.63 3.80 -11.99
N ASP A 470 -2.62 4.03 -13.31
CA ASP A 470 -3.53 5.00 -13.94
C ASP A 470 -4.97 4.51 -13.94
N MET A 471 -5.20 3.20 -14.08
CA MET A 471 -6.54 2.62 -13.98
C MET A 471 -7.15 2.92 -12.62
N GLY A 472 -6.43 2.61 -11.54
CA GLY A 472 -6.91 2.85 -10.18
C GLY A 472 -7.09 4.34 -9.86
N TYR A 473 -6.16 5.18 -10.31
CA TYR A 473 -6.24 6.62 -10.08
C TYR A 473 -7.40 7.27 -10.83
N ARG A 474 -7.56 6.95 -12.13
CA ARG A 474 -8.58 7.57 -12.99
C ARG A 474 -9.99 7.04 -12.71
N SER A 475 -10.15 5.79 -12.25
CA SER A 475 -11.46 5.27 -11.87
C SER A 475 -12.03 6.02 -10.64
N VAL A 476 -11.21 6.23 -9.62
CA VAL A 476 -11.59 7.01 -8.42
C VAL A 476 -11.83 8.48 -8.78
N GLN A 477 -11.00 9.07 -9.64
CA GLN A 477 -11.21 10.44 -10.11
C GLN A 477 -12.53 10.58 -10.87
N LEU A 478 -12.81 9.68 -11.82
CA LEU A 478 -14.04 9.69 -12.58
C LEU A 478 -15.27 9.55 -11.67
N LEU A 479 -15.22 8.63 -10.72
CA LEU A 479 -16.31 8.39 -9.78
C LEU A 479 -16.55 9.59 -8.86
N HIS A 480 -15.48 10.25 -8.41
CA HIS A 480 -15.56 11.51 -7.68
C HIS A 480 -16.26 12.60 -8.49
N ASP A 481 -15.88 12.75 -9.76
CA ASP A 481 -16.45 13.77 -10.64
C ASP A 481 -17.94 13.48 -10.93
N ILE A 482 -18.31 12.20 -11.11
CA ILE A 482 -19.70 11.76 -11.23
C ILE A 482 -20.52 12.15 -9.98
N VAL A 483 -20.00 11.88 -8.79
CA VAL A 483 -20.68 12.17 -7.52
C VAL A 483 -20.76 13.68 -7.25
N SER A 484 -19.74 14.44 -7.65
CA SER A 484 -19.63 15.87 -7.35
C SER A 484 -20.35 16.75 -8.38
N ASN A 485 -20.27 16.40 -9.66
CA ASN A 485 -20.75 17.23 -10.78
C ASN A 485 -21.99 16.63 -11.47
N GLY A 486 -22.36 15.39 -11.12
CA GLY A 486 -23.46 14.66 -11.74
C GLY A 486 -23.00 13.77 -12.92
N VAL A 487 -23.77 12.70 -13.14
CA VAL A 487 -23.50 11.67 -14.15
C VAL A 487 -23.45 12.26 -15.56
N GLU A 488 -24.48 12.99 -15.96
CA GLU A 488 -24.63 13.46 -17.35
C GLU A 488 -23.50 14.42 -17.76
N ALA A 489 -23.22 15.41 -16.92
CA ALA A 489 -22.16 16.39 -17.17
C ALA A 489 -20.78 15.72 -17.29
N THR A 490 -20.49 14.75 -16.42
CA THR A 490 -19.19 14.08 -16.38
C THR A 490 -19.01 13.13 -17.57
N LEU A 491 -20.05 12.37 -17.95
CA LEU A 491 -19.96 11.40 -19.03
C LEU A 491 -20.00 12.01 -20.44
N ALA A 492 -20.50 13.23 -20.59
CA ALA A 492 -20.58 13.93 -21.88
C ALA A 492 -19.19 14.15 -22.52
N GLU A 493 -18.16 14.33 -21.70
CA GLU A 493 -16.78 14.58 -22.14
C GLU A 493 -16.00 13.29 -22.47
N LEU A 494 -16.55 12.12 -22.15
CA LEU A 494 -15.85 10.85 -22.33
C LEU A 494 -16.12 10.20 -23.69
N PRO A 495 -15.08 9.61 -24.32
CA PRO A 495 -15.27 8.87 -25.56
C PRO A 495 -16.17 7.65 -25.36
N THR A 496 -16.93 7.32 -26.41
CA THR A 496 -17.75 6.10 -26.49
C THR A 496 -17.01 5.00 -27.22
N ARG A 497 -17.01 3.80 -26.66
CA ARG A 497 -16.59 2.58 -27.37
C ARG A 497 -17.77 2.03 -28.16
N ALA A 498 -17.61 1.80 -29.46
CA ALA A 498 -18.65 1.20 -30.29
C ALA A 498 -18.95 -0.22 -29.79
N ALA A 499 -20.21 -0.50 -29.45
CA ALA A 499 -20.65 -1.86 -29.16
C ALA A 499 -20.63 -2.67 -30.46
N ALA A 500 -20.31 -3.96 -30.37
CA ALA A 500 -20.43 -4.89 -31.50
C ALA A 500 -21.90 -5.16 -31.89
N GLY A 501 -22.87 -4.53 -31.22
CA GLY A 501 -24.31 -4.73 -31.38
C GLY A 501 -25.17 -3.47 -31.13
N LYS A 502 -26.48 -3.67 -30.97
CA LYS A 502 -27.52 -2.61 -30.80
C LYS A 502 -27.63 -2.08 -29.35
N GLY A 503 -26.59 -2.21 -28.53
CA GLY A 503 -26.54 -1.67 -27.16
C GLY A 503 -26.14 -0.19 -27.09
N HIS A 504 -26.37 0.47 -25.94
CA HIS A 504 -25.81 1.79 -25.66
C HIS A 504 -24.28 1.72 -25.61
N ALA A 505 -23.60 2.69 -26.23
CA ALA A 505 -22.14 2.72 -26.28
C ALA A 505 -21.55 3.03 -24.89
N LEU A 506 -20.71 2.12 -24.39
CA LEU A 506 -20.06 2.26 -23.08
C LEU A 506 -19.06 3.42 -23.10
N ARG A 507 -19.08 4.28 -22.07
CA ARG A 507 -18.06 5.31 -21.88
C ARG A 507 -16.75 4.68 -21.49
N PHE A 508 -15.66 5.12 -22.12
CA PHE A 508 -14.37 4.43 -22.02
C PHE A 508 -13.24 5.43 -21.76
N ILE A 509 -12.40 5.14 -20.77
CA ILE A 509 -11.11 5.78 -20.59
C ILE A 509 -10.04 4.74 -20.88
N ASP A 510 -9.41 4.87 -22.05
CA ASP A 510 -8.21 4.11 -22.36
C ASP A 510 -7.03 4.66 -21.57
N THR A 511 -6.46 3.82 -20.71
CA THR A 511 -5.23 4.14 -19.98
C THR A 511 -3.98 3.95 -20.86
N GLY A 512 -4.11 3.22 -21.97
CA GLY A 512 -3.07 2.92 -22.92
C GLY A 512 -2.16 1.77 -22.49
N VAL A 513 -1.34 1.33 -23.44
CA VAL A 513 -0.28 0.33 -23.24
C VAL A 513 1.05 0.86 -23.73
N ASP A 514 2.13 0.38 -23.15
CA ASP A 514 3.50 0.66 -23.56
C ASP A 514 4.16 -0.67 -23.96
N VAL A 515 4.81 -0.75 -25.13
CA VAL A 515 5.58 -1.93 -25.55
C VAL A 515 6.97 -1.83 -24.93
N VAL A 516 7.33 -2.81 -24.11
CA VAL A 516 8.61 -2.83 -23.40
C VAL A 516 9.47 -3.99 -23.87
N THR A 517 10.71 -3.66 -24.23
CA THR A 517 11.76 -4.62 -24.60
C THR A 517 13.01 -4.31 -23.79
N VAL A 518 14.00 -5.21 -23.83
CA VAL A 518 15.26 -5.00 -23.10
C VAL A 518 15.98 -3.73 -23.55
N GLU A 519 16.10 -3.56 -24.86
CA GLU A 519 16.67 -2.39 -25.51
C GLU A 519 15.58 -1.63 -26.26
N SER A 520 15.79 -0.34 -26.51
CA SER A 520 14.83 0.46 -27.28
C SER A 520 14.85 0.05 -28.74
N THR A 521 13.66 -0.01 -29.34
CA THR A 521 13.47 -0.15 -30.79
C THR A 521 12.60 1.01 -31.30
N PRO A 522 12.42 1.20 -32.61
CA PRO A 522 11.53 2.25 -33.13
C PRO A 522 10.07 2.16 -32.67
N TRP A 523 9.67 1.03 -32.08
CA TRP A 523 8.30 0.72 -31.67
C TRP A 523 8.21 0.28 -30.20
N SER A 524 9.29 0.38 -29.43
CA SER A 524 9.32 -0.01 -28.03
C SER A 524 10.19 0.90 -27.16
N ILE A 525 9.87 0.91 -25.88
CA ILE A 525 10.63 1.59 -24.84
C ILE A 525 11.57 0.57 -24.19
N ALA A 526 12.81 0.97 -23.91
CA ALA A 526 13.73 0.12 -23.15
C ALA A 526 13.21 -0.08 -21.72
N LEU A 527 13.39 -1.29 -21.18
CA LEU A 527 12.94 -1.64 -19.82
C LEU A 527 13.44 -0.66 -18.75
N SER A 528 14.71 -0.20 -18.84
CA SER A 528 15.26 0.80 -17.92
C SER A 528 14.51 2.14 -17.98
N ASP A 529 14.15 2.56 -19.19
CA ASP A 529 13.52 3.85 -19.44
C ASP A 529 12.06 3.81 -19.02
N TYR A 530 11.38 2.68 -19.27
CA TYR A 530 10.02 2.45 -18.79
C TYR A 530 9.94 2.52 -17.26
N LEU A 531 10.82 1.79 -16.55
CA LEU A 531 10.83 1.80 -15.08
C LEU A 531 11.08 3.22 -14.51
N THR A 532 11.91 4.02 -15.17
CA THR A 532 12.16 5.42 -14.80
C THR A 532 10.94 6.31 -15.07
N LEU A 533 10.33 6.14 -16.24
CA LEU A 533 9.14 6.88 -16.67
C LEU A 533 7.95 6.59 -15.75
N ASP A 534 7.71 5.32 -15.42
CA ASP A 534 6.64 4.88 -14.53
C ASP A 534 6.81 5.45 -13.12
N ALA A 535 8.03 5.37 -12.55
CA ALA A 535 8.32 6.00 -11.26
C ALA A 535 8.03 7.51 -11.27
N THR A 536 8.36 8.19 -12.36
CA THR A 536 8.09 9.63 -12.54
C THR A 536 6.59 9.92 -12.61
N ARG A 537 5.83 9.15 -13.42
CA ARG A 537 4.37 9.26 -13.55
C ARG A 537 3.69 9.14 -12.19
N ARG A 538 4.09 8.16 -11.37
CA ARG A 538 3.57 7.95 -10.01
C ARG A 538 3.90 9.12 -9.08
N ALA A 539 5.13 9.64 -9.12
CA ALA A 539 5.57 10.73 -8.25
C ALA A 539 4.81 12.04 -8.51
N THR A 540 4.55 12.40 -9.77
CA THR A 540 3.77 13.60 -10.13
C THR A 540 2.36 13.59 -9.54
N LYS A 541 1.71 12.41 -9.47
CA LYS A 541 0.34 12.27 -8.97
C LYS A 541 0.22 12.40 -7.45
N ARG A 542 1.31 12.19 -6.72
CA ARG A 542 1.36 12.36 -5.26
C ARG A 542 1.40 13.82 -4.79
N ARG A 543 1.80 14.77 -5.65
CA ARG A 543 2.03 16.18 -5.27
C ARG A 543 0.77 17.06 -5.21
N ARG A 544 -0.42 16.53 -5.47
CA ARG A 544 -1.69 17.29 -5.42
C ARG A 544 -2.17 17.37 -3.96
N ARG A 545 -2.04 18.54 -3.32
CA ARG A 545 -2.37 18.81 -1.90
C ARG A 545 -3.81 19.34 -1.74
N LEU A 546 -4.45 18.96 -0.64
CA LEU A 546 -5.88 19.12 -0.30
C LEU A 546 -6.37 20.57 -0.17
N ASN A 547 -7.58 20.81 -0.69
CA ASN A 547 -8.51 21.82 -0.17
C ASN A 547 -9.49 21.09 0.77
N ARG A 548 -9.45 21.37 2.08
CA ARG A 548 -10.37 20.77 3.07
C ARG A 548 -11.56 21.69 3.28
N ALA A 549 -12.64 21.46 2.54
CA ALA A 549 -13.98 21.96 2.85
C ALA A 549 -15.02 21.14 2.05
N GLY A 550 -15.49 20.01 2.60
CA GLY A 550 -16.49 19.17 1.94
C GLY A 550 -16.96 17.99 2.81
N ARG A 551 -18.13 17.45 2.48
CA ARG A 551 -18.68 16.20 3.04
C ARG A 551 -17.71 15.05 2.73
N GLN A 552 -17.38 14.25 3.74
CA GLN A 552 -16.46 13.11 3.58
C GLN A 552 -17.15 12.02 2.74
N LEU A 553 -16.70 11.84 1.49
CA LEU A 553 -17.17 10.78 0.61
C LEU A 553 -16.52 9.45 0.99
N GLU A 554 -17.21 8.35 0.71
CA GLU A 554 -16.72 6.99 0.93
C GLU A 554 -16.96 6.16 -0.33
N PHE A 555 -15.90 5.57 -0.87
CA PHE A 555 -15.95 4.71 -2.07
C PHE A 555 -15.45 3.30 -1.77
N LEU A 556 -16.12 2.32 -2.37
CA LEU A 556 -15.69 0.92 -2.37
C LEU A 556 -14.94 0.63 -3.68
N VAL A 557 -13.80 -0.05 -3.57
CA VAL A 557 -13.08 -0.66 -4.69
C VAL A 557 -13.08 -2.17 -4.48
N ALA A 558 -13.84 -2.91 -5.29
CA ALA A 558 -13.97 -4.36 -5.24
C ALA A 558 -13.22 -5.01 -6.43
N GLY A 559 -12.05 -5.60 -6.16
CA GLY A 559 -11.14 -6.11 -7.19
C GLY A 559 -10.82 -7.61 -7.11
N MET A 560 -10.07 -8.09 -8.11
CA MET A 560 -9.52 -9.46 -8.16
C MET A 560 -8.23 -9.61 -7.37
N ASN A 561 -8.14 -10.74 -6.66
CA ASN A 561 -6.96 -11.47 -6.23
C ASN A 561 -5.70 -10.62 -5.94
N VAL A 562 -5.70 -9.91 -4.81
CA VAL A 562 -4.52 -9.95 -3.95
C VAL A 562 -4.50 -11.35 -3.35
N GLY A 563 -3.65 -12.23 -3.88
CA GLY A 563 -3.27 -13.50 -3.25
C GLY A 563 -2.46 -13.25 -1.97
N GLU A 564 -2.94 -12.36 -1.13
CA GLU A 564 -2.29 -11.87 0.07
C GLU A 564 -3.26 -12.12 1.20
N GLN A 565 -2.79 -12.76 2.26
CA GLN A 565 -3.46 -12.64 3.54
C GLN A 565 -3.56 -11.13 3.82
N ASP A 566 -4.76 -10.64 4.16
CA ASP A 566 -4.90 -9.26 4.58
C ASP A 566 -3.87 -8.94 5.67
N PHE A 567 -3.49 -7.66 5.76
CA PHE A 567 -2.76 -7.15 6.91
C PHE A 567 -3.35 -7.80 8.19
N ARG A 568 -2.51 -8.48 8.98
CA ARG A 568 -2.96 -9.13 10.22
C ARG A 568 -2.40 -8.37 11.40
N GLU A 569 -3.29 -7.85 12.23
CA GLU A 569 -2.96 -7.48 13.61
C GLU A 569 -3.33 -8.66 14.49
N GLU A 570 -2.33 -9.25 15.14
CA GLU A 570 -2.51 -10.36 16.06
C GLU A 570 -2.02 -9.95 17.45
N ARG A 571 -2.76 -10.40 18.48
CA ARG A 571 -2.35 -10.29 19.87
C ARG A 571 -2.05 -11.68 20.39
N ALA A 572 -0.84 -11.86 20.89
CA ALA A 572 -0.39 -13.14 21.41
C ALA A 572 0.56 -12.92 22.60
N PRO A 573 0.56 -13.82 23.59
CA PRO A 573 1.59 -13.81 24.63
C PRO A 573 2.98 -13.98 24.01
N LEU A 574 3.99 -13.29 24.54
CA LEU A 574 5.37 -13.49 24.12
C LEU A 574 5.80 -14.94 24.37
N GLU A 575 6.11 -15.67 23.32
CA GLU A 575 6.46 -17.09 23.42
C GLU A 575 7.91 -17.27 23.93
N PRO A 576 8.10 -18.06 25.01
CA PRO A 576 9.44 -18.35 25.52
C PRO A 576 10.30 -19.10 24.50
N GLY A 577 11.56 -18.68 24.34
CA GLY A 577 12.53 -19.25 23.41
C GLY A 577 12.41 -18.78 21.96
N SER A 578 11.43 -17.92 21.64
CA SER A 578 11.24 -17.33 20.30
C SER A 578 12.41 -16.44 19.87
N LEU A 579 12.58 -16.23 18.57
CA LEU A 579 13.49 -15.22 18.04
C LEU A 579 13.15 -13.83 18.59
N VAL A 580 11.85 -13.49 18.66
CA VAL A 580 11.37 -12.22 19.20
C VAL A 580 11.83 -12.02 20.66
N GLU A 581 11.62 -12.99 21.55
CA GLU A 581 12.07 -12.89 22.94
C GLU A 581 13.59 -12.75 23.05
N ARG A 582 14.35 -13.47 22.22
CA ARG A 582 15.82 -13.37 22.22
C ARG A 582 16.33 -12.01 21.76
N VAL A 583 15.71 -11.41 20.75
CA VAL A 583 16.08 -10.06 20.31
C VAL A 583 15.73 -9.03 21.39
N LEU A 584 14.55 -9.14 22.01
CA LEU A 584 14.14 -8.26 23.11
C LEU A 584 15.06 -8.40 24.35
N SER A 585 15.51 -9.60 24.68
CA SER A 585 16.35 -9.83 25.87
C SER A 585 17.81 -9.45 25.67
N THR A 586 18.34 -9.62 24.45
CA THR A 586 19.74 -9.25 24.14
C THR A 586 19.89 -7.80 23.70
N ALA A 587 18.80 -7.15 23.28
CA ALA A 587 18.81 -5.85 22.61
C ALA A 587 19.76 -5.80 21.40
N GLY A 588 20.02 -6.95 20.77
CA GLY A 588 20.90 -7.08 19.61
C GLY A 588 20.20 -7.74 18.42
N SER A 589 20.64 -7.39 17.21
CA SER A 589 20.15 -7.99 15.97
C SER A 589 20.58 -9.46 15.85
N ILE A 590 19.67 -10.33 15.40
CA ILE A 590 19.92 -11.77 15.27
C ILE A 590 19.53 -12.24 13.87
N ILE A 591 20.43 -12.97 13.20
CA ILE A 591 20.19 -13.64 11.92
C ILE A 591 20.03 -15.15 12.17
N VAL A 592 19.01 -15.75 11.57
CA VAL A 592 18.67 -17.17 11.73
C VAL A 592 18.56 -17.84 10.37
N ASP A 593 19.36 -18.87 10.14
CA ASP A 593 19.05 -19.92 9.17
C ASP A 593 18.03 -20.87 9.81
N THR A 594 16.84 -21.00 9.20
CA THR A 594 15.73 -21.77 9.78
C THR A 594 15.97 -23.28 9.86
N HIS A 595 17.02 -23.78 9.21
CA HIS A 595 17.43 -25.18 9.23
C HIS A 595 18.73 -25.43 10.01
N ALA A 596 19.63 -24.45 10.09
CA ALA A 596 20.99 -24.67 10.61
C ALA A 596 21.36 -23.85 11.86
N SER A 597 20.58 -22.82 12.24
CA SER A 597 20.87 -22.00 13.42
C SER A 597 20.55 -22.69 14.73
N GLU A 598 21.16 -22.27 15.84
CA GLU A 598 20.79 -22.69 17.21
C GLU A 598 19.32 -22.40 17.55
N LEU A 599 18.68 -21.48 16.80
CA LEU A 599 17.26 -21.15 16.92
C LEU A 599 16.35 -21.97 16.00
N HIS A 600 16.85 -22.99 15.30
CA HIS A 600 16.06 -23.80 14.35
C HIS A 600 14.81 -24.46 14.98
N GLY A 601 14.79 -24.59 16.32
CA GLY A 601 13.70 -25.17 17.11
C GLY A 601 12.84 -24.13 17.82
N ALA A 602 13.14 -22.83 17.70
CA ALA A 602 12.30 -21.77 18.26
C ALA A 602 10.92 -21.77 17.58
N PRO A 603 9.81 -21.53 18.31
CA PRO A 603 8.45 -21.69 17.79
C PRO A 603 8.18 -20.88 16.51
N ASP A 604 8.51 -19.59 16.52
CA ASP A 604 8.37 -18.65 15.41
C ASP A 604 9.26 -19.02 14.21
N VAL A 605 10.46 -19.57 14.47
CA VAL A 605 11.37 -20.09 13.43
C VAL A 605 10.81 -21.36 12.78
N VAL A 606 10.22 -22.27 13.57
CA VAL A 606 9.58 -23.50 13.07
C VAL A 606 8.37 -23.17 12.20
N GLU A 607 7.56 -22.21 12.65
CA GLU A 607 6.40 -21.72 11.91
C GLU A 607 6.81 -21.09 10.57
N ALA A 608 7.81 -20.21 10.58
CA ALA A 608 8.37 -19.60 9.38
C ALA A 608 8.92 -20.66 8.40
N ARG A 609 9.62 -21.68 8.90
CA ARG A 609 10.08 -22.81 8.07
C ARG A 609 8.93 -23.56 7.42
N GLY A 610 7.82 -23.75 8.13
CA GLY A 610 6.59 -24.33 7.58
C GLY A 610 6.02 -23.52 6.41
N ARG A 611 6.27 -22.21 6.37
CA ARG A 611 5.93 -21.31 5.26
C ARG A 611 6.98 -21.26 4.13
N GLY A 612 8.04 -22.07 4.19
CA GLY A 612 9.12 -22.05 3.20
C GLY A 612 10.18 -20.96 3.41
N VAL A 613 10.22 -20.34 4.59
CA VAL A 613 11.24 -19.35 4.95
C VAL A 613 12.55 -20.06 5.31
N HIS A 614 13.65 -19.58 4.74
CA HIS A 614 14.99 -20.12 4.92
C HIS A 614 15.92 -19.19 5.74
N THR A 615 15.72 -17.86 5.68
CA THR A 615 16.46 -16.88 6.51
C THR A 615 15.48 -15.97 7.25
N LEU A 616 15.74 -15.72 8.53
CA LEU A 616 15.03 -14.79 9.40
C LEU A 616 16.02 -13.76 9.97
N VAL A 617 15.61 -12.50 10.09
CA VAL A 617 16.39 -11.46 10.78
C VAL A 617 15.48 -10.70 11.73
N GLY A 618 15.85 -10.66 13.01
CA GLY A 618 15.19 -9.84 14.01
C GLY A 618 16.08 -8.68 14.42
N VAL A 619 15.56 -7.45 14.36
CA VAL A 619 16.26 -6.21 14.71
C VAL A 619 15.49 -5.50 15.81
N PRO A 620 16.12 -5.12 16.93
CA PRO A 620 15.41 -4.50 18.05
C PRO A 620 14.97 -3.07 17.72
N LEU A 621 13.81 -2.67 18.26
CA LEU A 621 13.36 -1.27 18.28
C LEU A 621 13.62 -0.70 19.66
N LEU A 622 14.50 0.29 19.72
CA LEU A 622 15.03 0.83 20.97
C LEU A 622 14.47 2.23 21.27
N ALA A 623 13.96 2.42 22.48
CA ALA A 623 13.63 3.73 23.04
C ALA A 623 14.47 3.94 24.31
N GLY A 624 15.32 4.97 24.32
CA GLY A 624 16.22 5.23 25.45
C GLY A 624 17.13 4.04 25.81
N GLY A 625 17.52 3.23 24.82
CA GLY A 625 18.33 2.01 25.02
C GLY A 625 17.55 0.78 25.53
N THR A 626 16.23 0.89 25.72
CA THR A 626 15.38 -0.24 26.11
C THR A 626 14.62 -0.75 24.88
N PRO A 627 14.68 -2.06 24.57
CA PRO A 627 13.88 -2.63 23.49
C PRO A 627 12.39 -2.66 23.87
N PHE A 628 11.54 -2.08 23.03
CA PHE A 628 10.09 -2.10 23.19
C PHE A 628 9.38 -2.84 22.04
N GLY A 629 10.13 -3.28 21.04
CA GLY A 629 9.63 -4.06 19.92
C GLY A 629 10.75 -4.68 19.09
N VAL A 630 10.37 -5.42 18.06
CA VAL A 630 11.26 -6.10 17.12
C VAL A 630 10.73 -5.92 15.71
N LEU A 631 11.62 -5.54 14.79
CA LEU A 631 11.39 -5.62 13.35
C LEU A 631 11.90 -6.98 12.85
N VAL A 632 11.01 -7.82 12.32
CA VAL A 632 11.36 -9.16 11.82
C VAL A 632 11.27 -9.20 10.30
N LEU A 633 12.29 -9.72 9.63
CA LEU A 633 12.35 -9.89 8.19
C LEU A 633 12.52 -11.37 7.84
N GLU A 634 11.77 -11.85 6.85
CA GLU A 634 11.84 -13.23 6.36
C GLU A 634 12.35 -13.29 4.93
N SER A 635 13.01 -14.40 4.57
CA SER A 635 13.45 -14.70 3.21
C SER A 635 13.27 -16.19 2.87
N GLU A 636 12.74 -16.47 1.69
CA GLU A 636 12.75 -17.80 1.06
C GLU A 636 14.14 -18.17 0.49
N ARG A 637 15.16 -17.30 0.59
CA ARG A 637 16.54 -17.62 0.22
C ARG A 637 17.33 -18.00 1.47
N ARG A 638 18.26 -18.92 1.30
CA ARG A 638 19.32 -19.15 2.31
C ARG A 638 20.33 -18.01 2.26
N ALA A 639 20.90 -17.67 3.41
CA ALA A 639 21.93 -16.62 3.55
C ALA A 639 21.53 -15.29 2.89
N ALA A 640 20.28 -14.86 3.09
CA ALA A 640 19.71 -13.69 2.42
C ALA A 640 20.15 -12.33 2.98
N CYS A 641 21.01 -12.32 4.02
CA CYS A 641 21.43 -11.12 4.73
C CYS A 641 22.93 -11.11 5.00
N THR A 642 23.59 -10.03 4.59
CA THR A 642 24.98 -9.71 4.90
C THR A 642 25.09 -8.80 6.14
N LEU A 643 26.29 -8.68 6.72
CA LEU A 643 26.51 -7.80 7.88
C LEU A 643 26.26 -6.32 7.56
N GLU A 644 26.55 -5.88 6.34
CA GLU A 644 26.28 -4.50 5.90
C GLU A 644 24.77 -4.23 5.82
N GLU A 645 23.99 -5.21 5.39
CA GLU A 645 22.53 -5.12 5.34
C GLU A 645 21.91 -5.12 6.73
N VAL A 646 22.46 -5.87 7.70
CA VAL A 646 22.03 -5.77 9.10
C VAL A 646 22.23 -4.36 9.63
N ALA A 647 23.39 -3.74 9.38
CA ALA A 647 23.65 -2.37 9.83
C ALA A 647 22.68 -1.36 9.19
N LEU A 648 22.25 -1.58 7.95
CA LEU A 648 21.20 -0.79 7.31
C LEU A 648 19.85 -1.00 8.00
N LEU A 649 19.47 -2.25 8.26
CA LEU A 649 18.22 -2.58 8.93
C LEU A 649 18.16 -2.01 10.35
N GLU A 650 19.28 -1.96 11.07
CA GLU A 650 19.40 -1.29 12.36
C GLU A 650 19.12 0.22 12.26
N ARG A 651 19.71 0.92 11.27
CA ARG A 651 19.40 2.35 11.03
C ARG A 651 17.93 2.59 10.70
N VAL A 652 17.33 1.68 9.93
CA VAL A 652 15.89 1.71 9.64
C VAL A 652 15.10 1.49 10.92
N ALA A 653 15.45 0.48 11.71
CA ALA A 653 14.81 0.16 12.98
C ALA A 653 14.88 1.33 13.98
N ASP A 654 16.00 2.04 14.08
CA ASP A 654 16.13 3.24 14.91
C ASP A 654 15.14 4.33 14.49
N THR A 655 15.01 4.56 13.18
CA THR A 655 14.07 5.56 12.65
C THR A 655 12.62 5.13 12.90
N VAL A 656 12.32 3.83 12.76
CA VAL A 656 11.00 3.24 13.03
C VAL A 656 10.67 3.30 14.52
N ALA A 657 11.64 3.08 15.40
CA ALA A 657 11.45 3.15 16.84
C ALA A 657 10.96 4.54 17.26
N VAL A 658 11.64 5.59 16.79
CA VAL A 658 11.22 6.99 17.00
C VAL A 658 9.84 7.26 16.42
N ALA A 659 9.51 6.65 15.27
CA ALA A 659 8.22 6.80 14.62
C ALA A 659 7.05 6.26 15.46
N VAL A 660 7.19 5.01 15.91
CA VAL A 660 6.17 4.32 16.69
C VAL A 660 5.96 5.02 18.02
N GLU A 661 7.04 5.40 18.71
CA GLU A 661 6.97 6.13 19.97
C GLU A 661 6.21 7.46 19.82
N ASN A 662 6.51 8.23 18.77
CA ASN A 662 5.81 9.48 18.48
C ASN A 662 4.32 9.26 18.18
N ALA A 663 3.97 8.23 17.40
CA ALA A 663 2.59 7.91 17.08
C ALA A 663 1.79 7.51 18.35
N GLU A 664 2.38 6.69 19.22
CA GLU A 664 1.77 6.29 20.50
C GLU A 664 1.63 7.47 21.47
N LEU A 665 2.60 8.38 21.52
CA LEU A 665 2.50 9.62 22.29
C LEU A 665 1.36 10.51 21.78
N VAL A 666 1.25 10.70 20.46
CA VAL A 666 0.18 11.51 19.85
C VAL A 666 -1.20 10.91 20.11
N ASN A 667 -1.35 9.58 19.99
CA ASN A 667 -2.60 8.89 20.29
C ASN A 667 -3.01 9.09 21.75
N ARG A 668 -2.08 8.88 22.70
CA ARG A 668 -2.33 9.13 24.13
C ARG A 668 -2.74 10.57 24.43
N ILE A 669 -2.09 11.55 23.79
CA ILE A 669 -2.47 12.97 23.94
C ILE A 669 -3.88 13.21 23.39
N THR A 670 -4.21 12.61 22.25
CA THR A 670 -5.52 12.78 21.59
C THR A 670 -6.65 12.17 22.43
N GLU A 671 -6.47 10.94 22.90
CA GLU A 671 -7.41 10.28 23.82
C GLU A 671 -7.62 11.12 25.07
N ARG A 672 -6.53 11.58 25.70
CA ARG A 672 -6.63 12.40 26.91
C ARG A 672 -7.32 13.73 26.67
N THR A 673 -7.12 14.34 25.49
CA THR A 673 -7.81 15.56 25.10
C THR A 673 -9.31 15.31 24.93
N HIS A 674 -9.69 14.19 24.30
CA HIS A 674 -11.10 13.83 24.13
C HIS A 674 -11.79 13.55 25.47
N GLU A 675 -11.14 12.83 26.39
CA GLU A 675 -11.64 12.63 27.76
C GLU A 675 -11.86 13.97 28.48
N LEU A 676 -10.90 14.90 28.37
CA LEU A 676 -11.01 16.23 28.97
C LEU A 676 -12.15 17.04 28.35
N GLU A 677 -12.34 16.98 27.04
CA GLU A 677 -13.47 17.63 26.37
C GLU A 677 -14.81 17.06 26.82
N GLN A 678 -14.93 15.73 26.93
CA GLN A 678 -16.15 15.09 27.43
C GLN A 678 -16.44 15.50 28.88
N ALA A 679 -15.41 15.51 29.74
CA ALA A 679 -15.54 15.98 31.11
C ALA A 679 -15.98 17.45 31.17
N ASN A 680 -15.43 18.31 30.30
CA ASN A 680 -15.80 19.72 30.24
C ASN A 680 -17.25 19.92 29.76
N ARG A 681 -17.69 19.20 28.71
CA ARG A 681 -19.09 19.23 28.26
C ARG A 681 -20.06 18.73 29.33
N HIS A 682 -19.66 17.71 30.10
CA HIS A 682 -20.45 17.24 31.23
C HIS A 682 -20.58 18.34 32.30
N GLN A 683 -19.50 19.05 32.60
CA GLN A 683 -19.51 20.19 33.52
C GLN A 683 -20.42 21.33 33.03
N GLU A 684 -20.38 21.66 31.73
CA GLU A 684 -21.25 22.68 31.12
C GLU A 684 -22.72 22.26 31.17
N SER A 685 -23.04 21.00 30.86
CA SER A 685 -24.41 20.47 30.94
C SER A 685 -24.98 20.50 32.37
N LEU A 686 -24.13 20.21 33.38
CA LEU A 686 -24.50 20.37 34.78
C LEU A 686 -24.79 21.83 35.14
N LEU A 687 -23.99 22.78 34.63
CA LEU A 687 -24.22 24.21 34.84
C LEU A 687 -25.55 24.67 34.18
N ASP A 688 -25.85 24.22 32.97
CA ASP A 688 -27.11 24.55 32.29
C ASP A 688 -28.33 23.97 33.04
N THR A 689 -28.24 22.74 33.54
CA THR A 689 -29.30 22.12 34.34
C THR A 689 -29.55 22.90 35.64
N ILE A 690 -28.49 23.35 36.31
CA ILE A 690 -28.61 24.19 37.51
C ILE A 690 -29.30 25.52 37.17
N LEU A 691 -29.03 26.10 35.99
CA LEU A 691 -29.64 27.35 35.55
C LEU A 691 -31.11 27.18 35.15
N GLU A 692 -31.49 26.10 34.47
CA GLU A 692 -32.90 25.79 34.14
C GLU A 692 -33.77 25.63 35.39
N LEU A 693 -33.23 25.03 36.45
CA LEU A 693 -33.94 24.85 37.72
C LEU A 693 -34.09 26.15 38.54
N SER A 694 -33.47 27.26 38.12
CA SER A 694 -33.28 28.44 38.98
C SER A 694 -34.40 29.49 38.96
N SER A 695 -35.43 29.37 38.11
CA SER A 695 -36.61 30.26 38.07
C SER A 695 -37.86 29.61 37.43
N PRO A 696 -38.45 28.56 38.03
CA PRO A 696 -39.63 27.89 37.47
C PRO A 696 -40.88 28.78 37.60
N VAL A 697 -41.58 29.03 36.48
CA VAL A 697 -42.93 29.63 36.51
C VAL A 697 -43.96 28.53 36.73
N VAL A 698 -44.73 28.62 37.83
CA VAL A 698 -45.68 27.59 38.25
C VAL A 698 -47.11 28.11 38.09
N PRO A 699 -47.94 27.54 37.19
CA PRO A 699 -49.36 27.87 37.13
C PRO A 699 -50.10 27.23 38.31
N ILE A 700 -50.77 28.04 39.14
CA ILE A 700 -51.46 27.54 40.34
C ILE A 700 -52.98 27.61 40.26
N ALA A 701 -53.52 28.42 39.34
CA ALA A 701 -54.96 28.51 39.04
C ALA A 701 -55.17 29.15 37.66
N ARG A 702 -56.42 29.17 37.18
CA ARG A 702 -56.76 29.83 35.91
C ARG A 702 -56.32 31.30 35.97
N ASN A 703 -55.48 31.67 35.00
CA ASN A 703 -54.95 33.02 34.81
C ASN A 703 -54.10 33.53 36.00
N ILE A 704 -53.56 32.65 36.84
CA ILE A 704 -52.68 32.98 37.98
C ILE A 704 -51.39 32.16 37.91
N LEU A 705 -50.25 32.84 37.90
CA LEU A 705 -48.92 32.24 37.94
C LEU A 705 -48.22 32.56 39.27
N VAL A 706 -47.33 31.68 39.72
CA VAL A 706 -46.37 31.94 40.80
C VAL A 706 -44.97 31.80 40.25
N MET A 707 -44.08 32.72 40.64
CA MET A 707 -42.68 32.70 40.28
C MET A 707 -41.83 32.88 41.54
N PRO A 708 -41.21 31.83 42.08
CA PRO A 708 -40.32 31.93 43.22
C PRO A 708 -38.96 32.52 42.82
N VAL A 709 -38.46 33.42 43.65
CA VAL A 709 -37.12 34.01 43.54
C VAL A 709 -36.27 33.45 44.68
N ILE A 710 -35.28 32.62 44.34
CA ILE A 710 -34.43 31.91 45.30
C ILE A 710 -33.01 32.46 45.23
N GLY A 711 -32.42 32.94 46.32
CA GLY A 711 -31.05 33.47 46.35
C GLY A 711 -30.93 34.92 45.88
N THR A 712 -29.74 35.34 45.45
CA THR A 712 -29.46 36.72 45.00
C THR A 712 -29.84 36.93 43.52
N MET A 713 -30.25 38.15 43.17
CA MET A 713 -30.72 38.52 41.83
C MET A 713 -29.71 39.46 41.14
N ASP A 714 -28.83 38.91 40.30
CA ASP A 714 -27.92 39.69 39.47
C ASP A 714 -28.56 40.12 38.12
N ALA A 715 -27.83 40.92 37.34
CA ALA A 715 -28.33 41.45 36.06
C ALA A 715 -28.63 40.34 35.02
N GLN A 716 -27.84 39.27 34.98
CA GLN A 716 -28.02 38.17 34.03
C GLN A 716 -29.27 37.34 34.39
N ARG A 717 -29.44 37.05 35.69
CA ARG A 717 -30.58 36.31 36.22
C ARG A 717 -31.86 37.13 36.14
N SER A 718 -31.80 38.45 36.36
CA SER A 718 -32.93 39.35 36.16
C SER A 718 -33.44 39.33 34.72
N GLY A 719 -32.55 39.28 33.73
CA GLY A 719 -32.94 39.25 32.32
C GLY A 719 -33.80 38.03 31.99
N ARG A 720 -33.31 36.84 32.37
CA ARG A 720 -34.03 35.57 32.18
C ARG A 720 -35.33 35.50 32.97
N PHE A 721 -35.34 36.02 34.20
CA PHE A 721 -36.54 36.11 35.03
C PHE A 721 -37.65 36.92 34.35
N ILE A 722 -37.31 38.08 33.77
CA ILE A 722 -38.28 38.92 33.05
C ILE A 722 -38.76 38.21 31.78
N GLU A 723 -37.84 37.63 31.00
CA GLU A 723 -38.17 36.94 29.75
C GLU A 723 -39.13 35.77 29.98
N SER A 724 -38.83 34.89 30.93
CA SER A 724 -39.70 33.76 31.29
C SER A 724 -41.06 34.23 31.80
N MET A 725 -41.11 35.26 32.65
CA MET A 725 -42.37 35.82 33.14
C MET A 725 -43.26 36.33 32.00
N LEU A 726 -42.70 37.11 31.06
CA LEU A 726 -43.45 37.71 29.95
C LEU A 726 -43.93 36.65 28.95
N GLN A 727 -43.09 35.65 28.67
CA GLN A 727 -43.45 34.52 27.83
C GLN A 727 -44.64 33.75 28.43
N ASP A 728 -44.56 33.34 29.70
CA ASP A 728 -45.63 32.59 30.35
C ASP A 728 -46.90 33.40 30.57
N ILE A 729 -46.82 34.72 30.78
CA ILE A 729 -48.00 35.60 30.80
C ILE A 729 -48.79 35.47 29.49
N THR A 730 -48.06 35.48 28.36
CA THR A 730 -48.66 35.44 27.03
C THR A 730 -49.21 34.05 26.71
N GLU A 731 -48.39 33.01 26.89
CA GLU A 731 -48.75 31.62 26.59
C GLU A 731 -49.93 31.13 27.43
N ARG A 732 -49.99 31.54 28.70
CA ARG A 732 -50.99 31.05 29.67
C ARG A 732 -52.12 32.03 29.95
N GLN A 733 -52.13 33.17 29.24
CA GLN A 733 -53.08 34.27 29.44
C GLN A 733 -53.22 34.69 30.91
N ALA A 734 -52.07 34.81 31.59
CA ALA A 734 -52.05 35.14 33.01
C ALA A 734 -52.53 36.58 33.23
N ARG A 735 -53.43 36.75 34.20
CA ARG A 735 -53.92 38.07 34.64
C ARG A 735 -53.23 38.54 35.91
N VAL A 736 -52.73 37.62 36.73
CA VAL A 736 -51.98 37.91 37.95
C VAL A 736 -50.74 37.02 38.02
N VAL A 737 -49.58 37.61 38.34
CA VAL A 737 -48.34 36.88 38.60
C VAL A 737 -47.89 37.17 40.02
N LEU A 738 -47.85 36.14 40.86
CA LEU A 738 -47.33 36.20 42.21
C LEU A 738 -45.82 35.97 42.16
N VAL A 739 -45.04 36.98 42.53
CA VAL A 739 -43.58 36.83 42.62
C VAL A 739 -43.23 36.61 44.08
N ASP A 740 -42.79 35.40 44.39
CA ASP A 740 -42.47 34.96 45.74
C ASP A 740 -41.00 35.24 46.05
N VAL A 741 -40.76 36.27 46.85
CA VAL A 741 -39.41 36.70 47.26
C VAL A 741 -38.99 36.13 48.62
N THR A 742 -39.72 35.15 49.17
CA THR A 742 -39.37 34.52 50.46
C THR A 742 -37.99 33.88 50.47
N GLY A 743 -37.52 33.37 49.32
CA GLY A 743 -36.22 32.72 49.16
C GLY A 743 -35.03 33.66 49.01
N MET A 744 -35.24 34.99 49.05
CA MET A 744 -34.18 35.99 48.94
C MET A 744 -33.59 36.31 50.32
N ALA A 745 -32.27 36.17 50.47
CA ALA A 745 -31.57 36.43 51.73
C ALA A 745 -31.68 37.91 52.17
N ALA A 746 -31.76 38.84 51.21
CA ALA A 746 -32.14 40.24 51.36
C ALA A 746 -32.56 40.77 49.98
N VAL A 747 -33.48 41.74 49.94
CA VAL A 747 -33.79 42.46 48.69
C VAL A 747 -33.08 43.80 48.73
N ASP A 748 -31.99 43.94 47.97
CA ASP A 748 -31.25 45.19 47.82
C ASP A 748 -31.89 46.12 46.77
N ALA A 749 -31.38 47.36 46.68
CA ALA A 749 -31.90 48.37 45.76
C ALA A 749 -31.84 47.90 44.29
N ALA A 750 -30.77 47.20 43.90
CA ALA A 750 -30.60 46.68 42.54
C ALA A 750 -31.61 45.58 42.20
N SER A 751 -31.84 44.63 43.11
CA SER A 751 -32.85 43.58 42.96
C SER A 751 -34.27 44.15 42.91
N ALA A 752 -34.56 45.17 43.72
CA ALA A 752 -35.85 45.83 43.71
C ALA A 752 -36.11 46.56 42.37
N GLU A 753 -35.11 47.23 41.80
CA GLU A 753 -35.23 47.87 40.49
C GLU A 753 -35.56 46.86 39.39
N HIS A 754 -34.89 45.70 39.40
CA HIS A 754 -35.15 44.60 38.48
C HIS A 754 -36.58 44.06 38.59
N LEU A 755 -37.09 43.84 39.81
CA LEU A 755 -38.48 43.43 40.05
C LEU A 755 -39.50 44.48 39.58
N LEU A 756 -39.19 45.77 39.75
CA LEU A 756 -40.04 46.85 39.26
C LEU A 756 -40.05 46.97 37.73
N ARG A 757 -38.93 46.66 37.06
CA ARG A 757 -38.89 46.54 35.60
C ARG A 757 -39.76 45.37 35.13
N ALA A 758 -39.67 44.21 35.79
CA ALA A 758 -40.52 43.06 35.51
C ALA A 758 -42.02 43.40 35.66
N ALA A 759 -42.40 44.04 36.76
CA ALA A 759 -43.78 44.45 37.03
C ALA A 759 -44.33 45.46 36.02
N ARG A 760 -43.49 46.40 35.55
CA ARG A 760 -43.87 47.34 34.48
C ARG A 760 -44.08 46.64 33.15
N ALA A 761 -43.18 45.73 32.78
CA ALA A 761 -43.29 44.96 31.54
C ALA A 761 -44.53 44.04 31.54
N ALA A 762 -44.78 43.31 32.64
CA ALA A 762 -45.96 42.48 32.79
C ALA A 762 -47.28 43.27 32.69
N ARG A 763 -47.30 44.51 33.22
CA ARG A 763 -48.46 45.39 33.11
C ARG A 763 -48.76 45.81 31.67
N LEU A 764 -47.75 46.00 30.83
CA LEU A 764 -47.94 46.27 29.41
C LEU A 764 -48.61 45.09 28.68
N LEU A 765 -48.43 43.86 29.19
CA LEU A 765 -49.11 42.66 28.72
C LEU A 765 -50.47 42.41 29.39
N GLY A 766 -50.94 43.32 30.26
CA GLY A 766 -52.23 43.21 30.93
C GLY A 766 -52.24 42.33 32.18
N ALA A 767 -51.07 41.94 32.70
CA ALA A 767 -50.94 41.17 33.93
C ALA A 767 -50.54 42.05 35.13
N GLU A 768 -51.13 41.79 36.30
CA GLU A 768 -50.80 42.45 37.57
C GLU A 768 -49.77 41.62 38.35
N VAL A 769 -48.59 42.19 38.62
CA VAL A 769 -47.58 41.55 39.47
C VAL A 769 -47.86 41.86 40.93
N VAL A 770 -47.86 40.81 41.75
CA VAL A 770 -48.03 40.89 43.21
C VAL A 770 -46.78 40.32 43.87
N LEU A 771 -46.05 41.14 44.61
CA LEU A 771 -44.91 40.68 45.40
C LEU A 771 -45.41 40.03 46.69
N VAL A 772 -44.95 38.82 46.98
CA VAL A 772 -45.31 38.10 48.20
C VAL A 772 -44.07 37.71 48.99
N GLY A 773 -44.17 37.69 50.32
CA GLY A 773 -43.08 37.17 51.16
C GLY A 773 -41.98 38.16 51.53
N ILE A 774 -42.22 39.47 51.41
CA ILE A 774 -41.26 40.50 51.83
C ILE A 774 -41.05 40.41 53.36
N THR A 775 -39.82 40.15 53.79
CA THR A 775 -39.47 40.07 55.22
C THR A 775 -39.36 41.46 55.85
N PRO A 776 -39.55 41.61 57.18
CA PRO A 776 -39.38 42.91 57.86
C PRO A 776 -37.97 43.52 57.73
N ALA A 777 -36.94 42.68 57.52
CA ALA A 777 -35.59 43.14 57.24
C ALA A 777 -35.49 43.73 55.82
N ALA A 778 -36.02 43.05 54.80
CA ALA A 778 -36.04 43.53 53.42
C ALA A 778 -36.87 44.82 53.27
N ALA A 779 -38.03 44.90 53.93
CA ALA A 779 -38.87 46.10 53.89
C ALA A 779 -38.17 47.34 54.47
N ARG A 780 -37.38 47.19 55.55
CA ARG A 780 -36.60 48.29 56.13
C ARG A 780 -35.48 48.73 55.19
N LEU A 781 -34.74 47.78 54.62
CA LEU A 781 -33.64 48.07 53.70
C LEU A 781 -34.15 48.79 52.44
N MET A 782 -35.27 48.35 51.86
CA MET A 782 -35.89 49.03 50.71
C MET A 782 -36.24 50.49 51.00
N VAL A 783 -36.72 50.78 52.22
CA VAL A 783 -37.06 52.15 52.63
C VAL A 783 -35.80 52.98 52.88
N GLU A 784 -34.77 52.41 53.51
CA GLU A 784 -33.48 53.06 53.75
C GLU A 784 -32.76 53.43 52.45
N GLU A 785 -32.82 52.55 51.45
CA GLU A 785 -32.24 52.74 50.11
C GLU A 785 -33.12 53.59 49.17
N GLY A 786 -34.28 54.08 49.63
CA GLY A 786 -35.16 54.96 48.86
C GLY A 786 -35.90 54.28 47.69
N VAL A 787 -36.12 52.97 47.77
CA VAL A 787 -36.86 52.20 46.75
C VAL A 787 -38.35 52.56 46.79
N ASP A 788 -38.88 53.10 45.68
CA ASP A 788 -40.31 53.34 45.48
C ASP A 788 -40.96 52.18 44.71
N LEU A 789 -41.82 51.42 45.38
CA LEU A 789 -42.58 50.32 44.77
C LEU A 789 -43.78 50.81 43.93
N GLY A 790 -44.09 52.11 43.97
CA GLY A 790 -45.14 52.75 43.18
C GLY A 790 -46.49 52.05 43.30
N THR A 791 -46.94 51.43 42.20
CA THR A 791 -48.26 50.77 42.10
C THR A 791 -48.17 49.24 42.10
N VAL A 792 -47.05 48.67 42.53
CA VAL A 792 -46.90 47.21 42.69
C VAL A 792 -47.61 46.77 43.97
N VAL A 793 -48.47 45.75 43.87
CA VAL A 793 -49.22 45.24 45.02
C VAL A 793 -48.32 44.31 45.83
N THR A 794 -48.34 44.44 47.15
CA THR A 794 -47.57 43.56 48.07
C THR A 794 -48.49 42.79 49.01
N ARG A 795 -48.12 41.55 49.35
CA ARG A 795 -48.77 40.75 50.41
C ARG A 795 -47.71 40.07 51.27
N SER A 796 -48.00 39.90 52.56
CA SER A 796 -47.02 39.33 53.50
C SER A 796 -46.76 37.84 53.29
N THR A 797 -47.71 37.10 52.74
CA THR A 797 -47.58 35.65 52.48
C THR A 797 -48.10 35.29 51.09
N LEU A 798 -47.61 34.17 50.54
CA LEU A 798 -48.11 33.60 49.29
C LEU A 798 -49.61 33.30 49.35
N GLU A 799 -50.12 32.81 50.50
CA GLU A 799 -51.54 32.55 50.72
C GLU A 799 -52.39 33.82 50.53
N LEU A 800 -51.97 34.95 51.13
CA LEU A 800 -52.66 36.23 50.99
C LEU A 800 -52.54 36.81 49.57
N GLY A 801 -51.40 36.58 48.90
CA GLY A 801 -51.20 36.89 47.49
C GLY A 801 -52.17 36.10 46.60
N PHE A 802 -52.32 34.81 46.88
CA PHE A 802 -53.21 33.94 46.13
C PHE A 802 -54.69 34.30 46.34
N ALA A 803 -55.10 34.59 47.59
CA ALA A 803 -56.43 35.09 47.89
C ALA A 803 -56.74 36.39 47.12
N TYR A 804 -55.76 37.30 47.03
CA TYR A 804 -55.89 38.52 46.25
C TYR A 804 -56.01 38.23 44.74
N ALA A 805 -55.18 37.34 44.21
CA ALA A 805 -55.19 36.94 42.81
C ALA A 805 -56.53 36.30 42.42
N LEU A 806 -57.06 35.40 43.24
CA LEU A 806 -58.35 34.76 43.02
C LEU A 806 -59.50 35.77 42.97
N ALA A 807 -59.53 36.74 43.89
CA ALA A 807 -60.54 37.80 43.87
C ALA A 807 -60.51 38.61 42.56
N LYS A 808 -59.31 38.84 41.99
CA LYS A 808 -59.12 39.56 40.72
C LYS A 808 -59.47 38.74 39.49
N THR A 809 -59.31 37.41 39.55
CA THR A 809 -59.64 36.51 38.45
C THR A 809 -61.05 35.91 38.54
N GLY A 810 -61.84 36.30 39.56
CA GLY A 810 -63.25 35.90 39.72
C GLY A 810 -63.44 34.58 40.48
N GLY A 811 -62.41 34.09 41.16
CA GLY A 811 -62.47 32.92 42.05
C GLY A 811 -62.80 33.30 43.51
N GLN A 812 -63.22 32.31 44.29
CA GLN A 812 -63.47 32.43 45.74
C GLN A 812 -62.82 31.26 46.49
N ILE A 813 -62.25 31.54 47.67
CA ILE A 813 -61.73 30.50 48.57
C ILE A 813 -62.89 29.99 49.42
N VAL A 814 -63.17 28.69 49.34
CA VAL A 814 -64.19 28.03 50.17
C VAL A 814 -63.47 27.21 51.24
N TYR A 815 -63.47 27.70 52.48
CA TYR A 815 -62.97 26.93 53.62
C TYR A 815 -64.02 25.88 54.02
N ARG A 816 -63.73 24.61 53.74
CA ARG A 816 -64.55 23.50 54.24
C ARG A 816 -64.11 23.22 55.68
N ARG A 817 -64.98 23.45 56.67
CA ARG A 817 -64.74 22.94 58.03
C ARG A 817 -64.65 21.42 57.95
N ALA A 818 -63.54 20.85 58.41
CA ALA A 818 -63.45 19.42 58.67
C ALA A 818 -64.40 19.10 59.82
N SER A 819 -65.40 18.26 59.55
CA SER A 819 -66.30 17.70 60.56
C SER A 819 -65.60 16.58 61.31
#